data_AF-A0A419EV62-F1
#
_entry.id   AF-A0A419EV62-F1
#
_cell.length_a   1.000
_cell.length_b   1.000
_cell.length_c   1.000
_cell.angle_alpha   90.00
_cell.angle_beta   90.00
_cell.angle_gamma   90.00
#
_symmetry.space_group_name_H-M   'P 1'
#
loop_
_entity.id
_entity.type
_entity.pdbx_description
1 polymer ?
#
loop_
_entity_poly.entity_id
_entity_poly.type
_entity_poly.pdbx_seq_one_letter_code
_entity_poly.pdbx_strand_id
1 'polypeptide(L)'
;MKDTRNNGFQGVHETGGAPVRFGVLMGGGTGFLVAMVNSVLFLGMNPSIIGSRGTLLILAYVFLISCTTGIIAGLAVSFLIKGVNRISGDLPLAGVLMRTLTWAVAAGVALLFARALVHNQEFPADAIPSRIALQVLFLFAGSALFACLFFLNVHMLASGKRRARSFSAIALLACIPALLTVLAILVWPRSHSAQAAAKEDAQHFQASAGLLPPASQTAVPKVFLLGLDGADWDIIDRLLNEGKMPNIAKLLREGCRANLKTIVPCESPAIWTTIATGMPPEIHGITDFVFSQFYRTAINLDPLEQPSKVGFGEIQDAAESLGLLGEVPVTSRMRRSKALWNILSGAGKQSTVVGWWASWPAEEVSGTVVSDRVSYARLEAKYGTERALNGLTHPEDFLSEIHSLIVQPEQLLLADIQEFLDVDDEEAREIMDSDYRGHQLKSEFRFLLSQDRTYVNVAKHCLDARPQPDFFAVYLRGIDIISHCALRYSDVLNPSVADLEEIRKYGKAVERYYAFMDEVAGELLGRIDDGTTTLIISDHGFTMESPGEFHHTNAPDGILLAAGPDIVKGKLIDAPSVYDIAPTVLYLLDTPVAEDMSGSVIWDCIATDTRNAKVVRKVPTYGGHGAVADVSGNPEAEEEMVEHLRALGYLN
;
A
#
# COMPACT_ATOMS: atom_id res chain seq x y z
N MET A 1 -39.15 87.40 -7.32
CA MET A 1 -38.36 88.20 -6.38
C MET A 1 -37.89 87.27 -5.27
N LYS A 2 -36.66 87.47 -4.80
CA LYS A 2 -35.83 86.64 -3.92
C LYS A 2 -36.50 86.13 -2.62
N ASP A 3 -35.93 85.03 -2.11
CA ASP A 3 -35.60 84.71 -0.69
C ASP A 3 -36.76 84.69 0.33
N THR A 4 -36.88 83.79 1.32
CA THR A 4 -35.96 82.87 2.00
C THR A 4 -36.77 82.02 3.00
N ARG A 5 -36.19 80.85 3.36
CA ARG A 5 -36.28 80.12 4.66
C ARG A 5 -37.56 79.35 5.05
N ASN A 6 -37.41 78.03 4.93
CA ASN A 6 -37.48 77.00 5.98
C ASN A 6 -38.59 77.09 7.04
N ASN A 7 -39.47 76.08 7.06
CA ASN A 7 -39.46 75.00 8.06
C ASN A 7 -40.62 73.99 7.82
N GLY A 8 -40.36 72.70 8.09
CA GLY A 8 -41.36 71.84 8.71
C GLY A 8 -41.71 70.49 8.06
N PHE A 9 -40.84 69.50 8.28
CA PHE A 9 -41.15 68.10 8.70
C PHE A 9 -42.32 67.30 8.12
N GLN A 10 -42.01 66.12 7.55
CA GLN A 10 -42.53 64.76 7.85
C GLN A 10 -42.26 63.87 6.62
N GLY A 11 -41.67 62.68 6.65
CA GLY A 11 -41.10 61.80 7.67
C GLY A 11 -40.76 60.48 6.96
N VAL A 12 -39.84 59.67 7.48
CA VAL A 12 -39.87 58.19 7.46
C VAL A 12 -38.82 57.71 8.47
N HIS A 13 -39.28 56.88 9.41
CA HIS A 13 -38.50 56.10 10.36
C HIS A 13 -37.71 54.98 9.67
N GLU A 14 -36.50 54.72 10.20
CA GLU A 14 -35.84 53.42 10.39
C GLU A 14 -35.93 52.31 9.32
N THR A 15 -34.77 51.97 8.75
CA THR A 15 -34.39 50.56 8.49
C THR A 15 -32.90 50.30 8.80
N GLY A 16 -32.41 50.75 9.96
CA GLY A 16 -31.03 50.46 10.41
C GLY A 16 -30.71 48.97 10.65
N GLY A 17 -31.72 48.10 10.68
CA GLY A 17 -31.63 46.68 11.03
C GLY A 17 -31.73 45.67 9.88
N ALA A 18 -32.17 46.06 8.68
CA ALA A 18 -32.39 45.10 7.58
C ALA A 18 -31.13 44.37 7.09
N PRO A 19 -29.95 45.03 6.94
CA PRO A 19 -28.73 44.36 6.44
C PRO A 19 -28.10 43.42 7.47
N VAL A 20 -28.30 43.69 8.76
CA VAL A 20 -27.76 42.85 9.86
C VAL A 20 -28.64 41.63 10.05
N ARG A 21 -29.98 41.79 10.02
CA ARG A 21 -30.91 40.65 10.06
C ARG A 21 -30.72 39.74 8.86
N PHE A 22 -30.53 40.29 7.66
CA PHE A 22 -30.28 39.49 6.45
C PHE A 22 -28.93 38.77 6.48
N GLY A 23 -27.86 39.42 6.98
CA GLY A 23 -26.54 38.79 7.15
C GLY A 23 -26.51 37.67 8.19
N VAL A 24 -27.26 37.81 9.28
CA VAL A 24 -27.39 36.75 10.31
C VAL A 24 -28.21 35.57 9.78
N LEU A 25 -29.31 35.81 9.05
CA LEU A 25 -30.13 34.76 8.45
C LEU A 25 -29.37 33.97 7.38
N MET A 26 -28.64 34.66 6.49
CA MET A 26 -27.83 34.02 5.45
C MET A 26 -26.59 33.32 6.03
N GLY A 27 -25.91 33.92 7.00
CA GLY A 27 -24.75 33.31 7.68
C GLY A 27 -25.14 32.08 8.51
N GLY A 28 -26.29 32.14 9.20
CA GLY A 28 -26.86 31.00 9.94
C GLY A 28 -27.31 29.88 9.01
N GLY A 29 -28.03 30.19 7.92
CA GLY A 29 -28.47 29.19 6.93
C GLY A 29 -27.31 28.52 6.19
N THR A 30 -26.27 29.28 5.84
CA THR A 30 -25.08 28.74 5.17
C THR A 30 -24.21 27.94 6.13
N GLY A 31 -24.03 28.40 7.37
CA GLY A 31 -23.33 27.65 8.42
C GLY A 31 -24.00 26.33 8.74
N PHE A 32 -25.34 26.28 8.71
CA PHE A 32 -26.12 25.06 8.86
C PHE A 32 -25.89 24.08 7.70
N LEU A 33 -25.90 24.56 6.45
CA LEU A 33 -25.71 23.69 5.27
C LEU A 33 -24.30 23.08 5.25
N VAL A 34 -23.28 23.88 5.54
CA VAL A 34 -21.87 23.42 5.64
C VAL A 34 -21.71 22.45 6.81
N ALA A 35 -22.35 22.70 7.95
CA ALA A 35 -22.36 21.79 9.08
C ALA A 35 -22.97 20.42 8.72
N MET A 36 -24.05 20.42 7.95
CA MET A 36 -24.74 19.20 7.51
C MET A 36 -23.87 18.40 6.53
N VAL A 37 -23.28 19.05 5.53
CA VAL A 37 -22.37 18.40 4.56
C VAL A 37 -21.13 17.84 5.26
N ASN A 38 -20.50 18.62 6.15
CA ASN A 38 -19.34 18.15 6.91
C ASN A 38 -19.68 16.98 7.84
N SER A 39 -20.88 16.96 8.43
CA SER A 39 -21.33 15.85 9.28
C SER A 39 -21.54 14.57 8.47
N VAL A 40 -22.10 14.69 7.26
CA VAL A 40 -22.30 13.56 6.35
C VAL A 40 -20.97 13.04 5.82
N LEU A 41 -20.04 13.92 5.43
CA LEU A 41 -18.70 13.54 5.01
C LEU A 41 -17.93 12.88 6.17
N PHE A 42 -18.02 13.43 7.37
CA PHE A 42 -17.40 12.85 8.56
C PHE A 42 -17.90 11.44 8.85
N LEU A 43 -19.21 11.19 8.75
CA LEU A 43 -19.79 9.85 8.95
C LEU A 43 -19.45 8.90 7.80
N GLY A 44 -19.42 9.39 6.56
CA GLY A 44 -19.03 8.60 5.39
C GLY A 44 -17.57 8.15 5.45
N MET A 45 -16.68 9.01 5.97
CA MET A 45 -15.26 8.73 6.14
C MET A 45 -14.93 7.97 7.42
N ASN A 46 -15.88 7.82 8.35
CA ASN A 46 -15.69 7.11 9.62
C ASN A 46 -16.90 6.19 9.91
N PRO A 47 -17.08 5.12 9.11
CA PRO A 47 -18.24 4.23 9.28
C PRO A 47 -18.23 3.47 10.61
N SER A 48 -17.05 3.22 11.21
CA SER A 48 -16.87 2.48 12.46
C SER A 48 -17.46 3.17 13.70
N ILE A 49 -17.63 4.50 13.67
CA ILE A 49 -18.25 5.25 14.78
C ILE A 49 -19.78 5.31 14.66
N ILE A 50 -20.39 4.85 13.56
CA ILE A 50 -21.85 4.89 13.39
C ILE A 50 -22.50 3.92 14.40
N GLY A 51 -23.25 4.46 15.38
CA GLY A 51 -23.94 3.69 16.41
C GLY A 51 -23.32 3.75 17.82
N SER A 52 -22.15 4.38 18.00
CA SER A 52 -21.55 4.59 19.33
C SER A 52 -22.29 5.68 20.13
N ARG A 53 -22.25 5.62 21.48
CA ARG A 53 -22.82 6.67 22.35
C ARG A 53 -22.14 8.03 22.19
N GLY A 54 -20.90 8.09 21.69
CA GLY A 54 -20.14 9.33 21.48
C GLY A 54 -20.46 10.05 20.16
N THR A 55 -21.05 9.35 19.20
CA THR A 55 -21.25 9.85 17.82
C THR A 55 -22.18 11.05 17.78
N LEU A 56 -23.28 11.01 18.54
CA LEU A 56 -24.23 12.11 18.64
C LEU A 56 -23.61 13.38 19.27
N LEU A 57 -22.68 13.21 20.21
CA LEU A 57 -21.97 14.32 20.86
C LEU A 57 -20.94 14.97 19.92
N ILE A 58 -20.19 14.17 19.18
CA ILE A 58 -19.20 14.66 18.21
C ILE A 58 -19.91 15.39 17.05
N LEU A 59 -20.99 14.81 16.53
CA LEU A 59 -21.80 15.45 15.48
C LEU A 59 -22.43 16.75 15.98
N ALA A 60 -22.99 16.77 17.19
CA ALA A 60 -23.53 17.99 17.78
C ALA A 60 -22.45 19.07 17.96
N TYR A 61 -21.23 18.68 18.33
CA TYR A 61 -20.10 19.59 18.52
C TYR A 61 -19.61 20.20 17.20
N VAL A 62 -19.37 19.37 16.17
CA VAL A 62 -18.98 19.81 14.82
C VAL A 62 -20.05 20.73 14.23
N PHE A 63 -21.32 20.38 14.46
CA PHE A 63 -22.45 21.15 13.99
C PHE A 63 -22.55 22.53 14.66
N LEU A 64 -22.46 22.60 16.00
CA LEU A 64 -22.51 23.87 16.73
C LEU A 64 -21.37 24.82 16.36
N ILE A 65 -20.15 24.31 16.20
CA ILE A 65 -18.97 25.11 15.86
C ILE A 65 -19.10 25.69 14.45
N SER A 66 -19.54 24.88 13.49
CA SER A 66 -19.73 25.29 12.11
C SER A 66 -20.81 26.39 12.00
N CYS A 67 -21.91 26.24 12.75
CA CYS A 67 -22.96 27.26 12.82
C CYS A 67 -22.47 28.56 13.49
N THR A 68 -21.74 28.45 14.60
CA THR A 68 -21.25 29.62 15.35
C THR A 68 -20.23 30.40 14.54
N THR A 69 -19.30 29.72 13.89
CA THR A 69 -18.29 30.33 13.02
C THR A 69 -18.93 31.00 11.80
N GLY A 70 -19.93 30.37 11.19
CA GLY A 70 -20.70 30.94 10.08
C GLY A 70 -21.45 32.23 10.47
N ILE A 71 -22.05 32.27 11.66
CA ILE A 71 -22.73 33.46 12.19
C ILE A 71 -21.73 34.60 12.46
N ILE A 72 -20.58 34.30 13.09
CA ILE A 72 -19.54 35.30 13.38
C ILE A 72 -18.97 35.88 12.08
N ALA A 73 -18.67 35.04 11.09
CA ALA A 73 -18.20 35.48 9.79
C ALA A 73 -19.25 36.34 9.06
N GLY A 74 -20.52 35.92 9.09
CA GLY A 74 -21.64 36.69 8.52
C GLY A 74 -21.79 38.08 9.17
N LEU A 75 -21.68 38.16 10.50
CA LEU A 75 -21.70 39.43 11.22
C LEU A 75 -20.50 40.31 10.88
N ALA A 76 -19.29 39.76 10.86
CA ALA A 76 -18.07 40.48 10.50
C ALA A 76 -18.17 41.08 9.09
N VAL A 77 -18.70 40.32 8.14
CA VAL A 77 -18.95 40.75 6.76
C VAL A 77 -20.02 41.85 6.69
N SER A 78 -21.13 41.73 7.44
CA SER A 78 -22.16 42.77 7.52
C SER A 78 -21.63 44.09 8.08
N PHE A 79 -20.72 44.06 9.06
CA PHE A 79 -20.07 45.25 9.58
C PHE A 79 -19.07 45.85 8.60
N LEU A 80 -18.31 45.00 7.88
CA LEU A 80 -17.39 45.44 6.84
C LEU A 80 -18.14 46.13 5.69
N ILE A 81 -19.25 45.56 5.23
CA ILE A 81 -20.10 46.14 4.17
C ILE A 81 -20.67 47.49 4.61
N LYS A 82 -21.15 47.62 5.86
CA LYS A 82 -21.58 48.92 6.40
C LYS A 82 -20.45 49.94 6.43
N GLY A 83 -19.22 49.51 6.72
CA GLY A 83 -18.03 50.37 6.71
C GLY A 83 -17.64 50.82 5.31
N VAL A 84 -17.60 49.90 4.35
CA VAL A 84 -17.23 50.15 2.95
C VAL A 84 -18.28 51.00 2.24
N ASN A 85 -19.58 50.70 2.41
CA ASN A 85 -20.66 51.51 1.81
C ASN A 85 -20.69 52.96 2.33
N ARG A 86 -20.19 53.19 3.54
CA ARG A 86 -20.06 54.54 4.12
C ARG A 86 -18.92 55.35 3.51
N ILE A 87 -17.95 54.68 2.90
CA ILE A 87 -16.71 55.28 2.37
C ILE A 87 -16.76 55.39 0.84
N SER A 88 -17.36 54.42 0.14
CA SER A 88 -17.08 54.23 -1.29
C SER A 88 -18.14 54.76 -2.25
N GLY A 89 -19.38 55.00 -1.82
CA GLY A 89 -20.49 55.16 -2.77
C GLY A 89 -20.73 53.86 -3.58
N ASP A 90 -21.96 53.61 -3.98
CA ASP A 90 -22.40 52.30 -4.47
C ASP A 90 -21.61 51.81 -5.70
N LEU A 91 -20.73 50.81 -5.50
CA LEU A 91 -20.15 50.00 -6.55
C LEU A 91 -20.12 48.51 -6.12
N PRO A 92 -20.74 47.57 -6.87
CA PRO A 92 -21.04 46.22 -6.34
C PRO A 92 -19.90 45.19 -6.47
N LEU A 93 -18.78 45.52 -7.11
CA LEU A 93 -17.78 44.52 -7.53
C LEU A 93 -16.81 44.12 -6.41
N ALA A 94 -16.44 45.05 -5.53
CA ALA A 94 -15.55 44.77 -4.39
C ALA A 94 -16.21 43.82 -3.37
N GLY A 95 -17.53 43.90 -3.22
CA GLY A 95 -18.30 43.04 -2.33
C GLY A 95 -18.39 41.59 -2.80
N VAL A 96 -18.39 41.34 -4.10
CA VAL A 96 -18.39 39.97 -4.67
C VAL A 96 -17.01 39.36 -4.56
N LEU A 97 -15.95 40.10 -4.93
CA LEU A 97 -14.57 39.63 -4.90
C LEU A 97 -14.08 39.33 -3.47
N MET A 98 -14.50 40.14 -2.49
CA MET A 98 -14.16 39.90 -1.07
C MET A 98 -14.95 38.74 -0.45
N ARG A 99 -16.19 38.50 -0.90
CA ARG A 99 -16.96 37.32 -0.47
C ARG A 99 -16.29 36.05 -0.95
N THR A 100 -15.94 35.98 -2.24
CA THR A 100 -15.23 34.80 -2.79
C THR A 100 -13.88 34.57 -2.12
N LEU A 101 -13.10 35.62 -1.85
CA LEU A 101 -11.81 35.47 -1.16
C LEU A 101 -11.94 35.00 0.29
N THR A 102 -12.96 35.50 1.02
CA THR A 102 -13.23 35.07 2.40
C THR A 102 -13.69 33.62 2.46
N TRP A 103 -14.55 33.21 1.51
CA TRP A 103 -14.98 31.81 1.38
C TRP A 103 -13.83 30.88 1.01
N ALA A 104 -12.93 31.30 0.12
CA ALA A 104 -11.75 30.52 -0.26
C ALA A 104 -10.79 30.32 0.92
N VAL A 105 -10.56 31.35 1.74
CA VAL A 105 -9.70 31.26 2.94
C VAL A 105 -10.35 30.40 4.03
N ALA A 106 -11.66 30.55 4.27
CA ALA A 106 -12.37 29.72 5.23
C ALA A 106 -12.41 28.25 4.81
N ALA A 107 -12.61 27.96 3.52
CA ALA A 107 -12.54 26.61 2.96
C ALA A 107 -11.12 26.02 3.09
N GLY A 108 -10.08 26.81 2.80
CA GLY A 108 -8.68 26.38 2.94
C GLY A 108 -8.28 26.07 4.39
N VAL A 109 -8.72 26.89 5.35
CA VAL A 109 -8.49 26.64 6.79
C VAL A 109 -9.29 25.43 7.28
N ALA A 110 -10.52 25.25 6.82
CA ALA A 110 -11.33 24.07 7.15
C ALA A 110 -10.72 22.78 6.57
N LEU A 111 -10.19 22.81 5.35
CA LEU A 111 -9.49 21.68 4.72
C LEU A 111 -8.17 21.34 5.45
N LEU A 112 -7.40 22.36 5.87
CA LEU A 112 -6.19 22.16 6.68
C LEU A 112 -6.51 21.59 8.07
N PHE A 113 -7.61 22.02 8.68
CA PHE A 113 -8.06 21.53 9.99
C PHE A 113 -8.63 20.10 9.90
N ALA A 114 -9.40 19.80 8.85
CA ALA A 114 -9.87 18.45 8.53
C ALA A 114 -8.68 17.51 8.28
N ARG A 115 -7.67 17.95 7.53
CA ARG A 115 -6.43 17.19 7.31
C ARG A 115 -5.65 16.94 8.61
N ALA A 116 -5.59 17.93 9.51
CA ALA A 116 -4.94 17.77 10.81
C ALA A 116 -5.69 16.81 11.75
N LEU A 117 -7.01 16.70 11.61
CA LEU A 117 -7.85 15.73 12.33
C LEU A 117 -7.77 14.32 11.74
N VAL A 118 -7.69 14.19 10.41
CA VAL A 118 -7.62 12.91 9.68
C VAL A 118 -6.24 12.23 9.83
N HIS A 119 -5.17 12.99 10.00
CA HIS A 119 -3.81 12.42 10.05
C HIS A 119 -3.31 12.04 11.46
N ASN A 120 -4.16 12.13 12.48
CA ASN A 120 -3.88 11.61 13.82
C ASN A 120 -4.92 10.51 14.12
N GLN A 121 -4.50 9.26 13.90
CA GLN A 121 -5.33 8.06 13.88
C GLN A 121 -6.14 7.83 15.16
N GLU A 122 -7.29 7.17 14.97
CA GLU A 122 -8.11 6.42 15.93
C GLU A 122 -7.99 6.85 17.40
N PHE A 123 -8.93 7.66 17.86
CA PHE A 123 -9.08 7.92 19.29
C PHE A 123 -10.06 6.91 19.90
N PRO A 124 -9.60 6.01 20.80
CA PRO A 124 -10.48 5.49 21.84
C PRO A 124 -11.03 6.70 22.61
N ALA A 125 -12.33 6.69 22.92
CA ALA A 125 -13.06 7.81 23.53
C ALA A 125 -12.49 8.30 24.89
N ASP A 126 -11.47 7.62 25.41
CA ASP A 126 -10.99 7.73 26.79
C ASP A 126 -9.70 8.54 26.90
N ALA A 127 -9.05 8.89 25.79
CA ALA A 127 -7.76 9.54 25.76
C ALA A 127 -7.80 10.86 24.97
N ILE A 128 -8.27 11.95 25.58
CA ILE A 128 -7.95 13.30 25.11
C ILE A 128 -6.79 13.82 25.98
N PRO A 129 -5.51 13.73 25.55
CA PRO A 129 -4.42 14.26 26.35
C PRO A 129 -4.47 15.79 26.32
N SER A 130 -4.34 16.41 27.49
CA SER A 130 -4.32 17.86 27.72
C SER A 130 -3.37 18.66 26.82
N ARG A 131 -2.40 18.02 26.15
CA ARG A 131 -1.45 18.65 25.22
C ARG A 131 -2.06 19.09 23.89
N ILE A 132 -2.97 18.32 23.30
CA ILE A 132 -3.63 18.68 22.02
C ILE A 132 -4.60 19.84 22.26
N ALA A 133 -5.35 19.79 23.38
CA ALA A 133 -6.19 20.89 23.81
C ALA A 133 -5.38 22.19 24.00
N LEU A 134 -4.18 22.12 24.61
CA LEU A 134 -3.29 23.28 24.72
C LEU A 134 -2.80 23.81 23.36
N GLN A 135 -2.39 22.92 22.44
CA GLN A 135 -1.90 23.32 21.12
C GLN A 135 -2.99 24.00 20.29
N VAL A 136 -4.21 23.47 20.32
CA VAL A 136 -5.39 24.08 19.67
C VAL A 136 -5.76 25.41 20.35
N LEU A 137 -5.67 25.50 21.68
CA LEU A 137 -5.91 26.74 22.41
C LEU A 137 -4.89 27.84 22.04
N PHE A 138 -3.61 27.49 21.86
CA PHE A 138 -2.57 28.44 21.43
C PHE A 138 -2.75 28.90 19.97
N LEU A 139 -3.15 28.01 19.06
CA LEU A 139 -3.50 28.36 17.68
C LEU A 139 -4.73 29.27 17.62
N PHE A 140 -5.75 29.00 18.45
CA PHE A 140 -6.94 29.84 18.57
C PHE A 140 -6.60 31.21 19.17
N ALA A 141 -5.81 31.25 20.24
CA ALA A 141 -5.36 32.50 20.87
C ALA A 141 -4.50 33.35 19.92
N GLY A 142 -3.60 32.73 19.16
CA GLY A 142 -2.78 33.41 18.15
C GLY A 142 -3.62 33.99 16.99
N SER A 143 -4.58 33.22 16.49
CA SER A 143 -5.48 33.64 15.40
C SER A 143 -6.44 34.74 15.84
N ALA A 144 -6.98 34.66 17.06
CA ALA A 144 -7.82 35.68 17.65
C ALA A 144 -7.05 36.99 17.91
N LEU A 145 -5.82 36.90 18.42
CA LEU A 145 -4.95 38.06 18.62
C LEU A 145 -4.60 38.73 17.28
N PHE A 146 -4.30 37.94 16.25
CA PHE A 146 -4.06 38.45 14.89
C PHE A 146 -5.28 39.21 14.35
N ALA A 147 -6.48 38.61 14.44
CA ALA A 147 -7.71 39.25 14.02
C ALA A 147 -7.97 40.56 14.78
N CYS A 148 -7.82 40.56 16.11
CA CYS A 148 -7.99 41.76 16.93
C CYS A 148 -7.02 42.88 16.55
N LEU A 149 -5.74 42.57 16.34
CA LEU A 149 -4.72 43.53 15.95
C LEU A 149 -4.97 44.06 14.52
N PHE A 150 -5.42 43.20 13.61
CA PHE A 150 -5.79 43.58 12.25
C PHE A 150 -6.99 44.54 12.23
N PHE A 151 -8.07 44.22 12.94
CA PHE A 151 -9.27 45.08 13.01
C PHE A 151 -9.01 46.39 13.74
N LEU A 152 -8.18 46.39 14.79
CA LEU A 152 -7.75 47.61 15.45
C LEU A 152 -6.92 48.50 14.50
N ASN A 153 -6.08 47.89 13.65
CA ASN A 153 -5.31 48.60 12.63
C ASN A 153 -6.23 49.26 11.59
N VAL A 154 -7.20 48.52 11.07
CA VAL A 154 -8.19 49.01 10.10
C VAL A 154 -9.01 50.16 10.70
N HIS A 155 -9.46 50.04 11.95
CA HIS A 155 -10.21 51.10 12.64
C HIS A 155 -9.38 52.37 12.87
N MET A 156 -8.10 52.23 13.22
CA MET A 156 -7.20 53.35 13.45
C MET A 156 -6.80 54.07 12.15
N LEU A 157 -6.65 53.33 11.05
CA LEU A 157 -6.46 53.89 9.71
C LEU A 157 -7.72 54.61 9.22
N ALA A 158 -8.90 54.04 9.45
CA ALA A 158 -10.19 54.64 9.08
C ALA A 158 -10.53 55.91 9.90
N SER A 159 -10.00 56.05 11.11
CA SER A 159 -10.21 57.23 11.97
C SER A 159 -9.21 58.38 11.72
N GLY A 160 -8.29 58.25 10.74
CA GLY A 160 -7.44 59.34 10.26
C GLY A 160 -6.35 59.84 11.23
N LYS A 161 -6.09 59.13 12.34
CA LYS A 161 -5.12 59.57 13.36
C LYS A 161 -3.68 59.29 12.90
N ARG A 162 -2.86 60.34 12.74
CA ARG A 162 -1.45 60.28 12.27
C ARG A 162 -0.51 59.33 13.04
N ARG A 163 -0.87 58.88 14.26
CA ARG A 163 -0.10 57.89 15.05
C ARG A 163 -0.23 56.43 14.56
N ALA A 164 -1.11 56.15 13.58
CA ALA A 164 -1.39 54.78 13.11
C ALA A 164 -0.18 54.09 12.45
N ARG A 165 0.69 54.83 11.74
CA ARG A 165 1.80 54.23 10.98
C ARG A 165 2.89 53.58 11.85
N SER A 166 3.18 54.12 13.02
CA SER A 166 4.19 53.56 13.94
C SER A 166 3.69 52.29 14.65
N PHE A 167 2.38 52.14 14.84
CA PHE A 167 1.78 50.97 15.48
C PHE A 167 1.65 49.78 14.53
N SER A 168 1.40 50.00 13.23
CA SER A 168 1.36 48.92 12.23
C SER A 168 2.70 48.20 12.07
N ALA A 169 3.82 48.91 12.20
CA ALA A 169 5.15 48.31 12.16
C ALA A 169 5.43 47.40 13.38
N ILE A 170 4.96 47.80 14.57
CA ILE A 170 5.09 47.01 15.80
C ILE A 170 4.20 45.76 15.76
N ALA A 171 3.00 45.86 15.21
CA ALA A 171 2.09 44.72 15.03
C ALA A 171 2.64 43.68 14.03
N LEU A 172 3.29 44.13 12.96
CA LEU A 172 3.97 43.24 12.00
C LEU A 172 5.19 42.54 12.62
N LEU A 173 6.00 43.27 13.41
CA LEU A 173 7.14 42.70 14.14
C LEU A 173 6.71 41.67 15.21
N ALA A 174 5.53 41.85 15.81
CA ALA A 174 4.96 40.91 16.78
C ALA A 174 4.42 39.61 16.15
N CYS A 175 4.22 39.56 14.84
CA CYS A 175 3.76 38.35 14.12
C CYS A 175 4.90 37.37 13.80
N ILE A 176 6.15 37.85 13.79
CA ILE A 176 7.32 37.06 13.43
C ILE A 176 7.60 35.93 14.45
N PRO A 177 7.57 36.15 15.78
CA PRO A 177 7.79 35.08 16.75
C PRO A 177 6.71 33.98 16.71
N ALA A 178 5.44 34.36 16.47
CA ALA A 178 4.33 33.40 16.35
C ALA A 178 4.47 32.52 15.11
N LEU A 179 4.85 33.10 13.97
CA LEU A 179 5.13 32.37 12.74
C LEU A 179 6.35 31.45 12.89
N LEU A 180 7.42 31.93 13.53
CA LEU A 180 8.63 31.13 13.79
C LEU A 180 8.36 29.98 14.78
N THR A 181 7.45 30.15 15.74
CA THR A 181 7.06 29.09 16.67
C THR A 181 6.23 28.01 15.97
N VAL A 182 5.31 28.40 15.08
CA VAL A 182 4.54 27.47 14.23
C VAL A 182 5.48 26.71 13.30
N LEU A 183 6.43 27.39 12.66
CA LEU A 183 7.44 26.74 11.80
C LEU A 183 8.35 25.79 12.58
N ALA A 184 8.78 26.15 13.80
CA ALA A 184 9.58 25.28 14.65
C ALA A 184 8.83 24.00 15.09
N ILE A 185 7.51 24.10 15.30
CA ILE A 185 6.65 22.94 15.63
C ILE A 185 6.44 22.05 14.39
N LEU A 186 6.29 22.63 13.21
CA LEU A 186 6.10 21.90 11.95
C LEU A 186 7.38 21.18 11.48
N VAL A 187 8.56 21.71 11.83
CA VAL A 187 9.88 21.17 11.43
C VAL A 187 10.50 20.30 12.54
N TRP A 188 9.89 20.20 13.73
CA TRP A 188 10.43 19.39 14.83
C TRP A 188 10.48 17.89 14.47
N PRO A 189 11.65 17.23 14.50
CA PRO A 189 11.78 15.85 14.04
C PRO A 189 10.92 14.88 14.86
N ARG A 190 10.04 14.13 14.18
CA ARG A 190 9.21 13.04 14.76
C ARG A 190 9.99 11.76 15.10
N SER A 191 11.32 11.78 14.98
CA SER A 191 12.17 10.59 15.14
C SER A 191 12.16 9.98 16.54
N HIS A 192 11.75 10.72 17.57
CA HIS A 192 11.79 10.24 18.96
C HIS A 192 10.61 9.35 19.36
N SER A 193 9.48 9.38 18.65
CA SER A 193 8.29 8.58 19.01
C SER A 193 8.32 7.17 18.40
N ALA A 194 8.91 6.99 17.20
CA ALA A 194 9.03 5.68 16.57
C ALA A 194 10.05 4.78 17.31
N GLN A 195 11.16 5.34 17.79
CA GLN A 195 12.14 4.60 18.60
C GLN A 195 11.64 4.26 20.02
N ALA A 196 10.66 5.01 20.53
CA ALA A 196 10.05 4.74 21.84
C ALA A 196 9.00 3.61 21.74
N ALA A 197 8.15 3.63 20.71
CA ALA A 197 7.18 2.56 20.45
C ALA A 197 7.88 1.22 20.13
N ALA A 198 8.96 1.23 19.34
CA ALA A 198 9.76 0.04 19.08
C ALA A 198 10.44 -0.54 20.34
N LYS A 199 10.74 0.31 21.33
CA LYS A 199 11.28 -0.12 22.64
C LYS A 199 10.21 -0.68 23.57
N GLU A 200 9.00 -0.12 23.56
CA GLU A 200 7.88 -0.65 24.34
C GLU A 200 7.38 -2.01 23.80
N ASP A 201 7.32 -2.19 22.49
CA ASP A 201 6.95 -3.47 21.85
C ASP A 201 8.01 -4.57 22.10
N ALA A 202 9.30 -4.20 22.04
CA ALA A 202 10.39 -5.11 22.39
C ALA A 202 10.36 -5.54 23.87
N GLN A 203 9.93 -4.65 24.77
CA GLN A 203 9.80 -4.93 26.20
C GLN A 203 8.56 -5.78 26.52
N HIS A 204 7.44 -5.57 25.83
CA HIS A 204 6.24 -6.40 25.98
C HIS A 204 6.44 -7.84 25.47
N PHE A 205 7.24 -8.02 24.41
CA PHE A 205 7.60 -9.36 23.91
C PHE A 205 8.63 -10.06 24.81
N GLN A 206 9.65 -9.35 25.32
CA GLN A 206 10.61 -9.93 26.27
C GLN A 206 9.95 -10.36 27.59
N ALA A 207 8.90 -9.64 28.05
CA ALA A 207 8.15 -10.01 29.25
C ALA A 207 7.32 -11.30 29.09
N SER A 208 6.98 -11.69 27.85
CA SER A 208 6.24 -12.92 27.54
C SER A 208 7.15 -14.07 27.07
N ALA A 209 8.36 -13.79 26.60
CA ALA A 209 9.38 -14.78 26.23
C ALA A 209 10.10 -15.42 27.45
N GLY A 210 10.09 -14.76 28.62
CA GLY A 210 10.76 -15.23 29.84
C GLY A 210 10.15 -16.46 30.54
N LEU A 211 9.14 -17.10 29.94
CA LEU A 211 8.43 -18.24 30.51
C LEU A 211 8.63 -19.56 29.72
N LEU A 212 9.56 -19.60 28.76
CA LEU A 212 9.82 -20.80 27.98
C LEU A 212 10.67 -21.80 28.79
N PRO A 213 10.18 -23.03 29.05
CA PRO A 213 11.04 -24.10 29.52
C PRO A 213 12.05 -24.48 28.43
N PRO A 214 13.25 -25.00 28.78
CA PRO A 214 14.23 -25.41 27.79
C PRO A 214 13.65 -26.50 26.89
N ALA A 215 13.71 -26.28 25.58
CA ALA A 215 13.27 -27.23 24.57
C ALA A 215 14.02 -28.56 24.73
N SER A 216 13.29 -29.67 24.66
CA SER A 216 13.87 -31.01 24.54
C SER A 216 14.72 -31.11 23.27
N GLN A 217 15.69 -32.01 23.25
CA GLN A 217 16.65 -32.29 22.16
C GLN A 217 16.01 -32.87 20.88
N THR A 218 14.96 -32.25 20.36
CA THR A 218 14.47 -32.47 18.99
C THR A 218 15.15 -31.48 18.06
N ALA A 219 15.42 -31.88 16.81
CA ALA A 219 15.93 -30.98 15.79
C ALA A 219 15.04 -29.72 15.68
N VAL A 220 15.65 -28.55 15.51
CA VAL A 220 14.93 -27.28 15.37
C VAL A 220 14.07 -27.34 14.10
N PRO A 221 12.74 -27.13 14.18
CA PRO A 221 11.87 -27.18 13.01
C PRO A 221 12.27 -26.13 11.96
N LYS A 222 12.36 -26.53 10.69
CA LYS A 222 12.64 -25.64 9.56
C LYS A 222 11.57 -25.76 8.48
N VAL A 223 11.27 -24.65 7.82
CA VAL A 223 10.31 -24.57 6.71
C VAL A 223 10.96 -23.91 5.48
N PHE A 224 10.83 -24.55 4.33
CA PHE A 224 11.17 -24.01 3.02
C PHE A 224 9.86 -23.77 2.23
N LEU A 225 9.69 -22.57 1.70
CA LEU A 225 8.52 -22.13 0.95
C LEU A 225 8.94 -21.68 -0.45
N LEU A 226 8.45 -22.36 -1.48
CA LEU A 226 8.62 -21.99 -2.88
C LEU A 226 7.28 -21.52 -3.44
N GLY A 227 7.21 -20.23 -3.76
CA GLY A 227 6.09 -19.65 -4.50
C GLY A 227 6.34 -19.72 -6.00
N LEU A 228 5.40 -20.33 -6.74
CA LEU A 228 5.36 -20.35 -8.20
C LEU A 228 4.12 -19.58 -8.64
N ASP A 229 4.28 -18.38 -9.17
CA ASP A 229 3.15 -17.54 -9.58
C ASP A 229 2.39 -18.18 -10.76
N GLY A 230 1.06 -18.28 -10.66
CA GLY A 230 0.21 -18.76 -11.75
C GLY A 230 0.31 -20.26 -12.08
N ALA A 231 0.81 -21.09 -11.17
CA ALA A 231 0.95 -22.53 -11.40
C ALA A 231 -0.38 -23.27 -11.25
N ASP A 232 -0.66 -24.20 -12.16
CA ASP A 232 -1.94 -24.88 -12.28
C ASP A 232 -1.79 -26.42 -12.25
N TRP A 233 -2.65 -27.09 -11.48
CA TRP A 233 -2.65 -28.55 -11.37
C TRP A 233 -2.97 -29.27 -12.68
N ASP A 234 -3.78 -28.71 -13.57
CA ASP A 234 -4.13 -29.36 -14.83
C ASP A 234 -2.90 -29.47 -15.75
N ILE A 235 -2.07 -28.42 -15.77
CA ILE A 235 -0.79 -28.42 -16.49
C ILE A 235 0.18 -29.39 -15.83
N ILE A 236 0.34 -29.29 -14.50
CA ILE A 236 1.26 -30.14 -13.74
C ILE A 236 0.88 -31.62 -13.88
N ASP A 237 -0.38 -31.99 -13.70
CA ASP A 237 -0.84 -33.39 -13.79
C ASP A 237 -0.65 -33.94 -15.21
N ARG A 238 -0.84 -33.13 -16.26
CA ARG A 238 -0.49 -33.53 -17.64
C ARG A 238 1.02 -33.82 -17.76
N LEU A 239 1.88 -32.91 -17.30
CA LEU A 239 3.34 -33.07 -17.43
C LEU A 239 3.89 -34.20 -16.53
N LEU A 240 3.26 -34.45 -15.38
CA LEU A 240 3.55 -35.61 -14.53
C LEU A 240 3.23 -36.92 -15.27
N ASN A 241 2.09 -37.00 -15.95
CA ASN A 241 1.71 -38.16 -16.76
C ASN A 241 2.65 -38.37 -17.95
N GLU A 242 3.22 -37.31 -18.50
CA GLU A 242 4.25 -37.34 -19.55
C GLU A 242 5.66 -37.63 -19.02
N GLY A 243 5.85 -37.70 -17.70
CA GLY A 243 7.16 -37.95 -17.07
C GLY A 243 8.12 -36.76 -17.10
N LYS A 244 7.62 -35.54 -17.30
CA LYS A 244 8.40 -34.31 -17.47
C LYS A 244 8.66 -33.53 -16.18
N MET A 245 8.05 -33.92 -15.06
CA MET A 245 8.21 -33.27 -13.74
C MET A 245 8.66 -34.25 -12.64
N PRO A 246 9.86 -34.84 -12.74
CA PRO A 246 10.32 -35.88 -11.82
C PRO A 246 10.49 -35.42 -10.36
N ASN A 247 10.83 -34.15 -10.10
CA ASN A 247 11.06 -33.65 -8.75
C ASN A 247 9.74 -33.42 -8.00
N ILE A 248 8.77 -32.80 -8.64
CA ILE A 248 7.39 -32.67 -8.14
C ILE A 248 6.75 -34.04 -7.97
N ALA A 249 6.96 -34.97 -8.92
CA ALA A 249 6.49 -36.35 -8.78
C ALA A 249 7.05 -37.04 -7.53
N LYS A 250 8.32 -36.77 -7.19
CA LYS A 250 8.94 -37.29 -5.96
C LYS A 250 8.30 -36.71 -4.71
N LEU A 251 8.13 -35.39 -4.64
CA LEU A 251 7.49 -34.73 -3.51
C LEU A 251 6.05 -35.20 -3.29
N LEU A 252 5.28 -35.39 -4.36
CA LEU A 252 3.91 -35.91 -4.28
C LEU A 252 3.81 -37.30 -3.66
N ARG A 253 4.80 -38.18 -3.87
CA ARG A 253 4.85 -39.51 -3.22
C ARG A 253 5.12 -39.41 -1.72
N GLU A 254 5.82 -38.37 -1.30
CA GLU A 254 6.32 -38.19 0.07
C GLU A 254 5.49 -37.18 0.88
N GLY A 255 4.47 -36.58 0.26
CA GLY A 255 3.74 -35.43 0.80
C GLY A 255 2.24 -35.42 0.54
N CYS A 256 1.62 -34.26 0.78
CA CYS A 256 0.20 -33.97 0.61
C CYS A 256 0.03 -32.96 -0.54
N ARG A 257 -1.10 -33.00 -1.27
CA ARG A 257 -1.45 -31.97 -2.27
C ARG A 257 -2.85 -31.41 -2.06
N ALA A 258 -3.12 -30.21 -2.55
CA ALA A 258 -4.44 -29.57 -2.52
C ALA A 258 -4.60 -28.53 -3.63
N ASN A 259 -5.84 -28.24 -4.03
CA ASN A 259 -6.18 -26.96 -4.67
C ASN A 259 -6.18 -25.90 -3.57
N LEU A 260 -5.40 -24.83 -3.75
CA LEU A 260 -5.27 -23.75 -2.79
C LEU A 260 -6.25 -22.63 -3.17
N LYS A 261 -7.37 -22.58 -2.45
CA LYS A 261 -8.44 -21.63 -2.71
C LYS A 261 -7.96 -20.20 -2.66
N THR A 262 -8.20 -19.47 -3.74
CA THR A 262 -7.69 -18.10 -3.93
C THR A 262 -8.71 -17.01 -3.59
N ILE A 263 -8.29 -15.75 -3.72
CA ILE A 263 -9.10 -14.54 -3.60
C ILE A 263 -9.54 -14.12 -5.00
N VAL A 264 -10.79 -13.68 -5.15
CA VAL A 264 -11.33 -13.18 -6.42
C VAL A 264 -11.70 -11.70 -6.25
N PRO A 265 -11.27 -10.78 -7.14
CA PRO A 265 -10.43 -11.02 -8.33
C PRO A 265 -9.01 -11.48 -7.96
N CYS A 266 -8.42 -12.35 -8.79
CA CYS A 266 -7.10 -12.92 -8.49
C CYS A 266 -5.97 -11.94 -8.82
N GLU A 267 -5.79 -10.96 -7.94
CA GLU A 267 -4.68 -10.01 -8.00
C GLU A 267 -3.49 -10.55 -7.21
N SER A 268 -2.40 -10.92 -7.88
CA SER A 268 -1.22 -11.54 -7.27
C SER A 268 -0.65 -10.74 -6.08
N PRO A 269 -0.53 -9.39 -6.11
CA PRO A 269 -0.07 -8.60 -4.96
C PRO A 269 -0.91 -8.79 -3.71
N ALA A 270 -2.23 -8.86 -3.87
CA ALA A 270 -3.17 -9.05 -2.78
C ALA A 270 -3.05 -10.47 -2.22
N ILE A 271 -2.98 -11.47 -3.10
CA ILE A 271 -2.91 -12.88 -2.71
C ILE A 271 -1.56 -13.22 -2.05
N TRP A 272 -0.42 -12.85 -2.65
CA TRP A 272 0.90 -13.11 -2.08
C TRP A 272 1.12 -12.37 -0.75
N THR A 273 0.50 -11.19 -0.59
CA THR A 273 0.50 -10.49 0.71
C THR A 273 -0.40 -11.21 1.72
N THR A 274 -1.56 -11.73 1.30
CA THR A 274 -2.40 -12.58 2.15
C THR A 274 -1.64 -13.82 2.62
N ILE A 275 -0.96 -14.52 1.71
CA ILE A 275 -0.13 -15.69 2.02
C ILE A 275 0.96 -15.34 3.06
N ALA A 276 1.61 -14.19 2.90
CA ALA A 276 2.67 -13.76 3.79
C ALA A 276 2.17 -13.28 5.17
N THR A 277 0.91 -12.86 5.30
CA THR A 277 0.39 -12.21 6.52
C THR A 277 -0.70 -13.01 7.25
N GLY A 278 -1.40 -13.90 6.56
CA GLY A 278 -2.62 -14.57 7.05
C GLY A 278 -3.83 -13.63 7.18
N MET A 279 -3.70 -12.39 6.70
CA MET A 279 -4.71 -11.34 6.76
C MET A 279 -5.36 -11.15 5.39
N PRO A 280 -6.59 -10.61 5.32
CA PRO A 280 -7.20 -10.27 4.04
C PRO A 280 -6.79 -8.90 3.51
N PRO A 281 -6.97 -8.65 2.19
CA PRO A 281 -6.56 -7.40 1.53
C PRO A 281 -7.02 -6.13 2.24
N GLU A 282 -8.25 -6.10 2.74
CA GLU A 282 -8.81 -4.98 3.47
C GLU A 282 -8.09 -4.68 4.80
N ILE A 283 -7.43 -5.68 5.40
CA ILE A 283 -6.68 -5.53 6.65
C ILE A 283 -5.21 -5.19 6.36
N HIS A 284 -4.52 -5.98 5.54
CA HIS A 284 -3.12 -5.74 5.24
C HIS A 284 -2.88 -4.57 4.27
N GLY A 285 -3.91 -4.10 3.57
CA GLY A 285 -3.88 -2.88 2.78
C GLY A 285 -3.23 -2.97 1.41
N ILE A 286 -3.03 -4.19 0.91
CA ILE A 286 -2.52 -4.41 -0.45
C ILE A 286 -3.65 -5.06 -1.24
N THR A 287 -4.23 -4.31 -2.16
CA THR A 287 -5.47 -4.68 -2.86
C THR A 287 -5.28 -4.81 -4.37
N ASP A 288 -4.22 -4.20 -4.90
CA ASP A 288 -3.94 -4.05 -6.33
C ASP A 288 -2.42 -3.90 -6.57
N PHE A 289 -1.99 -3.84 -7.83
CA PHE A 289 -0.60 -3.70 -8.28
C PHE A 289 -0.03 -2.29 -8.09
N VAL A 290 -0.88 -1.27 -8.10
CA VAL A 290 -0.50 0.12 -7.81
C VAL A 290 -1.48 0.80 -6.87
N PHE A 291 -1.01 1.88 -6.27
CA PHE A 291 -1.85 2.86 -5.61
C PHE A 291 -1.74 4.20 -6.33
N SER A 292 -2.84 4.95 -6.43
CA SER A 292 -2.77 6.34 -6.87
C SER A 292 -2.19 7.17 -5.74
N GLN A 293 -1.05 7.81 -5.95
CA GLN A 293 -0.40 8.68 -4.99
C GLN A 293 -0.39 10.12 -5.48
N PHE A 294 -0.69 11.07 -4.59
CA PHE A 294 -0.51 12.48 -4.91
C PHE A 294 0.98 12.82 -4.99
N TYR A 295 1.42 13.35 -6.13
CA TYR A 295 2.82 13.63 -6.44
C TYR A 295 3.52 14.37 -5.29
N ARG A 296 4.64 13.81 -4.79
CA ARG A 296 5.45 14.31 -3.65
C ARG A 296 4.72 14.34 -2.29
N THR A 297 3.71 13.50 -2.10
CA THR A 297 3.06 13.35 -0.80
C THR A 297 3.01 11.89 -0.36
N ALA A 298 2.91 11.70 0.96
CA ALA A 298 2.72 10.41 1.62
C ALA A 298 1.31 9.80 1.46
N ILE A 299 0.46 10.39 0.63
CA ILE A 299 -0.98 10.10 0.61
C ILE A 299 -1.25 9.18 -0.58
N ASN A 300 -1.56 7.92 -0.27
CA ASN A 300 -2.06 6.93 -1.24
C ASN A 300 -3.59 6.92 -1.19
N LEU A 301 -4.22 6.81 -2.35
CA LEU A 301 -5.65 6.54 -2.48
C LEU A 301 -5.81 5.03 -2.73
N ASP A 302 -6.44 4.33 -1.80
CA ASP A 302 -6.80 2.92 -1.94
C ASP A 302 -8.07 2.81 -2.83
N PRO A 303 -8.07 1.97 -3.88
CA PRO A 303 -9.26 1.69 -4.69
C PRO A 303 -10.49 1.29 -3.87
N LEU A 304 -10.32 0.58 -2.75
CA LEU A 304 -11.43 0.14 -1.89
C LEU A 304 -12.01 1.24 -0.99
N GLU A 305 -11.26 2.32 -0.75
CA GLU A 305 -11.73 3.47 0.03
C GLU A 305 -12.44 4.53 -0.82
N GLN A 306 -12.58 4.30 -2.14
CA GLN A 306 -13.19 5.26 -3.05
C GLN A 306 -14.73 5.27 -2.89
N PRO A 307 -15.34 6.40 -2.47
CA PRO A 307 -16.79 6.49 -2.38
C PRO A 307 -17.41 6.42 -3.79
N SER A 308 -18.18 5.38 -4.04
CA SER A 308 -18.80 5.04 -5.34
C SER A 308 -19.90 6.01 -5.84
N LYS A 309 -19.89 7.30 -5.49
CA LYS A 309 -20.94 8.26 -5.90
C LYS A 309 -20.42 9.59 -6.42
N VAL A 310 -20.85 9.86 -7.65
CA VAL A 310 -20.98 11.12 -8.42
C VAL A 310 -20.04 12.26 -8.03
N GLY A 311 -18.96 12.41 -8.80
CA GLY A 311 -18.08 13.59 -8.82
C GLY A 311 -16.63 13.34 -8.38
N PHE A 312 -16.33 12.18 -7.77
CA PHE A 312 -14.95 11.85 -7.36
C PHE A 312 -14.07 11.43 -8.54
N GLY A 313 -14.62 10.65 -9.48
CA GLY A 313 -13.94 10.31 -10.74
C GLY A 313 -13.54 11.56 -11.53
N GLU A 314 -14.43 12.55 -11.67
CA GLU A 314 -14.12 13.80 -12.37
C GLU A 314 -13.00 14.62 -11.70
N ILE A 315 -12.85 14.53 -10.37
CA ILE A 315 -11.79 15.19 -9.60
C ILE A 315 -10.47 14.41 -9.73
N GLN A 316 -10.55 13.08 -9.75
CA GLN A 316 -9.41 12.21 -10.00
C GLN A 316 -8.89 12.40 -11.42
N ASP A 317 -9.75 12.31 -12.43
CA ASP A 317 -9.43 12.60 -13.84
C ASP A 317 -8.83 14.00 -13.99
N ALA A 318 -9.36 14.99 -13.27
CA ALA A 318 -8.79 16.35 -13.24
C ALA A 318 -7.42 16.40 -12.56
N ALA A 319 -7.20 15.67 -11.47
CA ALA A 319 -5.91 15.62 -10.78
C ALA A 319 -4.86 14.82 -11.57
N GLU A 320 -5.24 13.73 -12.23
CA GLU A 320 -4.40 12.95 -13.15
C GLU A 320 -4.04 13.79 -14.39
N SER A 321 -5.02 14.44 -15.04
CA SER A 321 -4.76 15.31 -16.19
C SER A 321 -3.93 16.56 -15.87
N LEU A 322 -3.90 16.98 -14.60
CA LEU A 322 -3.02 18.05 -14.09
C LEU A 322 -1.66 17.53 -13.59
N GLY A 323 -1.39 16.22 -13.64
CA GLY A 323 -0.14 15.59 -13.18
C GLY A 323 0.06 15.65 -11.66
N LEU A 324 -1.03 15.73 -10.90
CA LEU A 324 -1.02 15.80 -9.44
C LEU A 324 -1.17 14.42 -8.77
N LEU A 325 -1.65 13.42 -9.51
CA LEU A 325 -1.71 12.01 -9.13
C LEU A 325 -0.78 11.21 -10.05
N GLY A 326 -0.07 10.24 -9.48
CA GLY A 326 0.71 9.25 -10.21
C GLY A 326 0.51 7.87 -9.61
N GLU A 327 0.61 6.83 -10.43
CA GLU A 327 0.57 5.45 -9.95
C GLU A 327 1.92 5.09 -9.32
N VAL A 328 1.89 4.50 -8.12
CA VAL A 328 3.08 3.97 -7.46
C VAL A 328 2.91 2.47 -7.23
N PRO A 329 3.89 1.64 -7.63
CA PRO A 329 3.81 0.20 -7.40
C PRO A 329 3.86 -0.13 -5.91
N VAL A 330 3.25 -1.27 -5.56
CA VAL A 330 3.22 -1.73 -4.18
C VAL A 330 4.63 -1.84 -3.57
N THR A 331 4.72 -1.52 -2.28
CA THR A 331 5.94 -1.62 -1.47
C THR A 331 5.65 -2.30 -0.14
N SER A 332 6.68 -2.82 0.52
CA SER A 332 6.60 -3.33 1.89
C SER A 332 6.11 -2.26 2.88
N ARG A 333 6.39 -0.97 2.60
CA ARG A 333 5.94 0.17 3.41
C ARG A 333 4.43 0.45 3.31
N MET A 334 3.73 -0.10 2.31
CA MET A 334 2.28 0.03 2.19
C MET A 334 1.53 -1.04 2.98
N ARG A 335 2.20 -2.15 3.32
CA ARG A 335 1.60 -3.26 4.06
C ARG A 335 1.36 -2.89 5.53
N ARG A 336 0.11 -3.04 5.99
CA ARG A 336 -0.36 -2.71 7.36
C ARG A 336 -0.26 -3.85 8.36
N SER A 337 -0.05 -5.09 7.91
CA SER A 337 0.03 -6.29 8.77
C SER A 337 1.41 -6.90 8.70
N LYS A 338 1.96 -7.42 9.81
CA LYS A 338 3.29 -8.07 9.80
C LYS A 338 3.28 -9.34 8.94
N ALA A 339 4.31 -9.52 8.12
CA ALA A 339 4.52 -10.73 7.34
C ALA A 339 5.23 -11.80 8.18
N LEU A 340 5.23 -13.04 7.70
CA LEU A 340 5.86 -14.19 8.34
C LEU A 340 7.28 -13.88 8.82
N TRP A 341 8.13 -13.31 7.96
CA TRP A 341 9.52 -12.99 8.32
C TRP A 341 9.63 -11.94 9.44
N ASN A 342 8.70 -10.97 9.52
CA ASN A 342 8.66 -10.02 10.63
C ASN A 342 8.27 -10.73 11.95
N ILE A 343 7.23 -11.57 11.90
CA ILE A 343 6.71 -12.30 13.06
C ILE A 343 7.78 -13.27 13.61
N LEU A 344 8.40 -14.04 12.70
CA LEU A 344 9.45 -15.00 13.03
C LEU A 344 10.70 -14.32 13.58
N SER A 345 11.09 -13.18 13.01
CA SER A 345 12.18 -12.35 13.56
C SER A 345 11.89 -11.88 14.98
N GLY A 346 10.66 -11.43 15.25
CA GLY A 346 10.23 -11.08 16.61
C GLY A 346 10.35 -12.27 17.57
N ALA A 347 10.06 -13.49 17.09
CA ALA A 347 10.24 -14.74 17.83
C ALA A 347 11.69 -15.25 17.91
N GLY A 348 12.67 -14.49 17.40
CA GLY A 348 14.09 -14.85 17.41
C GLY A 348 14.49 -15.94 16.40
N LYS A 349 13.67 -16.18 15.37
CA LYS A 349 13.91 -17.17 14.32
C LYS A 349 14.56 -16.51 13.10
N GLN A 350 15.52 -17.22 12.49
CA GLN A 350 16.19 -16.78 11.29
C GLN A 350 15.30 -16.95 10.07
N SER A 351 15.13 -15.91 9.26
CA SER A 351 14.34 -15.90 8.03
C SER A 351 15.17 -15.44 6.84
N THR A 352 15.15 -16.20 5.74
CA THR A 352 15.66 -15.76 4.44
C THR A 352 14.50 -15.63 3.46
N VAL A 353 14.34 -14.47 2.84
CA VAL A 353 13.26 -14.19 1.87
C VAL A 353 13.89 -13.67 0.58
N VAL A 354 13.56 -14.28 -0.55
CA VAL A 354 14.15 -13.96 -1.86
C VAL A 354 13.05 -13.68 -2.89
N GLY A 355 13.03 -12.46 -3.41
CA GLY A 355 12.16 -12.04 -4.51
C GLY A 355 10.67 -11.92 -4.17
N TRP A 356 10.28 -12.11 -2.89
CA TRP A 356 8.87 -12.11 -2.50
C TRP A 356 8.16 -10.81 -2.86
N TRP A 357 6.94 -10.90 -3.38
CA TRP A 357 6.19 -9.73 -3.82
C TRP A 357 6.03 -8.67 -2.72
N ALA A 358 6.14 -7.39 -3.09
CA ALA A 358 6.02 -6.25 -2.17
C ALA A 358 7.00 -6.31 -0.99
N SER A 359 8.21 -6.82 -1.21
CA SER A 359 9.27 -6.91 -0.20
C SER A 359 10.26 -5.75 -0.27
N TRP A 360 10.19 -4.89 -1.30
CA TRP A 360 10.94 -3.64 -1.33
C TRP A 360 10.22 -2.50 -0.59
N PRO A 361 10.94 -1.67 0.20
CA PRO A 361 12.33 -1.88 0.59
C PRO A 361 12.47 -3.09 1.52
N ALA A 362 13.58 -3.80 1.38
CA ALA A 362 13.96 -4.95 2.17
C ALA A 362 13.89 -4.61 3.66
N GLU A 363 13.06 -5.36 4.39
CA GLU A 363 12.77 -5.09 5.80
C GLU A 363 13.85 -5.67 6.71
N GLU A 364 14.08 -4.99 7.84
CA GLU A 364 14.97 -5.50 8.88
C GLU A 364 14.38 -6.76 9.52
N VAL A 365 15.09 -7.87 9.39
CA VAL A 365 14.74 -9.18 9.94
C VAL A 365 15.95 -9.82 10.63
N SER A 366 15.68 -10.81 11.47
CA SER A 366 16.71 -11.77 11.87
C SER A 366 16.98 -12.69 10.67
N GLY A 367 17.95 -12.35 9.83
CA GLY A 367 18.31 -13.14 8.65
C GLY A 367 18.59 -12.27 7.43
N THR A 368 17.96 -12.60 6.30
CA THR A 368 18.24 -11.94 5.02
C THR A 368 16.97 -11.71 4.20
N VAL A 369 16.80 -10.51 3.64
CA VAL A 369 15.75 -10.20 2.67
C VAL A 369 16.43 -9.72 1.39
N VAL A 370 16.07 -10.32 0.27
CA VAL A 370 16.42 -9.89 -1.09
C VAL A 370 15.11 -9.49 -1.74
N SER A 371 14.92 -8.21 -2.00
CA SER A 371 13.63 -7.69 -2.44
C SER A 371 13.25 -8.12 -3.86
N ASP A 372 11.95 -8.03 -4.16
CA ASP A 372 11.35 -8.14 -5.49
C ASP A 372 11.85 -7.08 -6.50
N ARG A 373 12.66 -6.12 -6.04
CA ARG A 373 13.27 -5.09 -6.91
C ARG A 373 14.72 -5.37 -7.31
N VAL A 374 15.37 -6.39 -6.76
CA VAL A 374 16.79 -6.69 -7.03
C VAL A 374 17.06 -7.00 -8.51
N SER A 375 16.15 -7.68 -9.21
CA SER A 375 16.31 -7.95 -10.64
C SER A 375 16.28 -6.68 -11.50
N TYR A 376 15.80 -5.55 -10.96
CA TYR A 376 15.79 -4.24 -11.63
C TYR A 376 16.99 -3.36 -11.25
N ALA A 377 17.96 -3.87 -10.46
CA ALA A 377 19.12 -3.09 -10.01
C ALA A 377 19.99 -2.50 -11.14
N ARG A 378 19.80 -2.94 -12.39
CA ARG A 378 20.42 -2.38 -13.61
C ARG A 378 20.21 -0.88 -13.78
N LEU A 379 19.16 -0.32 -13.17
CA LEU A 379 18.80 1.10 -13.30
C LEU A 379 19.96 2.05 -12.91
N GLU A 380 20.95 1.59 -12.15
CA GLU A 380 22.20 2.33 -11.94
C GLU A 380 22.99 2.61 -13.22
N ALA A 381 23.15 1.62 -14.11
CA ALA A 381 23.99 1.76 -15.30
C ALA A 381 23.34 2.68 -16.36
N LYS A 382 22.00 2.75 -16.37
CA LYS A 382 21.22 3.56 -17.31
C LYS A 382 20.99 4.99 -16.80
N TYR A 383 20.77 5.17 -15.50
CA TYR A 383 20.35 6.46 -14.92
C TYR A 383 21.32 7.06 -13.88
N GLY A 384 22.37 6.33 -13.46
CA GLY A 384 23.48 6.88 -12.67
C GLY A 384 23.12 7.35 -11.26
N THR A 385 22.06 6.83 -10.64
CA THR A 385 21.57 7.28 -9.33
C THR A 385 21.72 6.23 -8.23
N GLU A 386 22.54 6.55 -7.22
CA GLU A 386 22.75 5.81 -5.95
C GLU A 386 21.42 5.51 -5.20
N ARG A 387 20.35 6.25 -5.51
CA ARG A 387 19.00 6.09 -4.95
C ARG A 387 18.27 4.85 -5.49
N ALA A 388 18.67 4.30 -6.63
CA ALA A 388 18.07 3.10 -7.23
C ALA A 388 18.42 1.80 -6.47
N LEU A 389 19.48 1.80 -5.65
CA LEU A 389 19.93 0.61 -4.90
C LEU A 389 19.46 0.56 -3.44
N ASN A 390 18.85 1.64 -2.93
CA ASN A 390 18.50 1.70 -1.52
C ASN A 390 17.37 0.73 -1.17
N GLY A 391 17.56 -0.03 -0.09
CA GLY A 391 16.58 -1.00 0.39
C GLY A 391 16.40 -2.22 -0.52
N LEU A 392 17.38 -2.56 -1.36
CA LEU A 392 17.30 -3.77 -2.19
C LEU A 392 17.53 -5.05 -1.38
N THR A 393 18.38 -5.00 -0.36
CA THR A 393 18.68 -6.13 0.52
C THR A 393 18.70 -5.71 1.99
N HIS A 394 18.40 -6.67 2.86
CA HIS A 394 18.74 -6.63 4.28
C HIS A 394 19.58 -7.88 4.61
N PRO A 395 20.75 -7.76 5.25
CA PRO A 395 21.45 -6.49 5.48
C PRO A 395 21.84 -5.80 4.16
N GLU A 396 22.06 -4.48 4.20
CA GLU A 396 22.32 -3.67 2.98
C GLU A 396 23.60 -4.10 2.25
N ASP A 397 24.62 -4.52 2.98
CA ASP A 397 25.91 -4.97 2.41
C ASP A 397 25.80 -6.29 1.64
N PHE A 398 24.72 -7.05 1.84
CA PHE A 398 24.49 -8.30 1.11
C PHE A 398 24.35 -8.09 -0.40
N LEU A 399 23.88 -6.91 -0.84
CA LEU A 399 23.82 -6.58 -2.27
C LEU A 399 25.17 -6.75 -2.97
N SER A 400 26.28 -6.40 -2.28
CA SER A 400 27.63 -6.53 -2.84
C SER A 400 28.05 -7.99 -3.05
N GLU A 401 27.54 -8.89 -2.20
CA GLU A 401 27.79 -10.33 -2.27
C GLU A 401 27.06 -10.95 -3.48
N ILE A 402 25.80 -10.55 -3.69
CA ILE A 402 24.95 -11.13 -4.73
C ILE A 402 25.00 -10.40 -6.08
N HIS A 403 25.67 -9.24 -6.17
CA HIS A 403 25.68 -8.40 -7.37
C HIS A 403 26.08 -9.18 -8.64
N SER A 404 27.06 -10.10 -8.53
CA SER A 404 27.50 -10.93 -9.66
C SER A 404 26.51 -12.02 -10.09
N LEU A 405 25.48 -12.29 -9.28
CA LEU A 405 24.45 -13.29 -9.53
C LEU A 405 23.23 -12.72 -10.25
N ILE A 406 23.12 -11.39 -10.31
CA ILE A 406 22.03 -10.68 -10.99
C ILE A 406 22.24 -10.82 -12.50
N VAL A 407 21.30 -11.49 -13.16
CA VAL A 407 21.31 -11.73 -14.60
C VAL A 407 20.56 -10.60 -15.29
N GLN A 408 21.25 -9.92 -16.20
CA GLN A 408 20.66 -8.89 -17.04
C GLN A 408 20.07 -9.50 -18.32
N PRO A 409 18.98 -8.95 -18.87
CA PRO A 409 18.42 -9.41 -20.14
C PRO A 409 19.45 -9.48 -21.28
N GLU A 410 20.41 -8.55 -21.33
CA GLU A 410 21.47 -8.49 -22.36
C GLU A 410 22.56 -9.55 -22.19
N GLN A 411 22.61 -10.20 -21.03
CA GLN A 411 23.56 -11.29 -20.78
C GLN A 411 23.03 -12.64 -21.28
N LEU A 412 21.75 -12.73 -21.64
CA LEU A 412 21.17 -13.93 -22.22
C LEU A 412 21.72 -14.17 -23.64
N LEU A 413 21.86 -15.44 -23.97
CA LEU A 413 22.33 -15.94 -25.26
C LEU A 413 21.14 -16.40 -26.10
N LEU A 414 21.34 -16.50 -27.43
CA LEU A 414 20.31 -17.06 -28.32
C LEU A 414 19.89 -18.48 -27.90
N ALA A 415 20.86 -19.27 -27.41
CA ALA A 415 20.62 -20.62 -26.90
C ALA A 415 19.67 -20.62 -25.68
N ASP A 416 19.68 -19.57 -24.85
CA ASP A 416 18.76 -19.47 -23.72
C ASP A 416 17.31 -19.27 -24.18
N ILE A 417 17.10 -18.59 -25.31
CA ILE A 417 15.78 -18.43 -25.92
C ILE A 417 15.35 -19.74 -26.60
N GLN A 418 16.27 -20.34 -27.35
CA GLN A 418 16.04 -21.57 -28.11
C GLN A 418 15.83 -22.80 -27.23
N GLU A 419 16.23 -22.75 -25.97
CA GLU A 419 15.90 -23.76 -24.97
C GLU A 419 14.38 -23.90 -24.82
N PHE A 420 13.65 -22.79 -24.80
CA PHE A 420 12.20 -22.76 -24.56
C PHE A 420 11.37 -22.61 -25.83
N LEU A 421 11.93 -22.00 -26.88
CA LEU A 421 11.24 -21.68 -28.12
C LEU A 421 11.91 -22.35 -29.32
N ASP A 422 11.13 -22.95 -30.21
CA ASP A 422 11.63 -23.60 -31.43
C ASP A 422 11.80 -22.59 -32.57
N VAL A 423 12.69 -21.62 -32.35
CA VAL A 423 12.98 -20.48 -33.26
C VAL A 423 14.39 -20.54 -33.83
N ASP A 424 14.60 -19.93 -35.00
CA ASP A 424 15.94 -19.78 -35.57
C ASP A 424 16.73 -18.63 -34.93
N ASP A 425 17.99 -18.47 -35.33
CA ASP A 425 18.87 -17.44 -34.80
C ASP A 425 18.41 -16.01 -35.13
N GLU A 426 17.67 -15.81 -36.22
CA GLU A 426 17.17 -14.49 -36.61
C GLU A 426 16.04 -14.06 -35.67
N GLU A 427 15.08 -14.95 -35.47
CA GLU A 427 13.95 -14.71 -34.58
C GLU A 427 14.35 -14.71 -33.10
N ALA A 428 15.32 -15.54 -32.69
CA ALA A 428 15.89 -15.45 -31.34
C ALA A 428 16.57 -14.09 -31.08
N ARG A 429 17.26 -13.53 -32.09
CA ARG A 429 17.81 -12.16 -32.00
C ARG A 429 16.71 -11.11 -31.92
N GLU A 430 15.65 -11.25 -32.70
CA GLU A 430 14.49 -10.34 -32.63
C GLU A 430 13.90 -10.30 -31.22
N ILE A 431 13.73 -11.45 -30.57
CA ILE A 431 13.24 -11.55 -29.18
C ILE A 431 14.23 -10.86 -28.21
N MET A 432 15.52 -11.09 -28.41
CA MET A 432 16.57 -10.49 -27.58
C MET A 432 16.68 -8.96 -27.73
N ASP A 433 16.40 -8.43 -28.93
CA ASP A 433 16.47 -7.02 -29.27
C ASP A 433 15.13 -6.28 -29.04
N SER A 434 14.06 -7.02 -28.79
CA SER A 434 12.72 -6.45 -28.63
C SER A 434 12.63 -5.56 -27.39
N ASP A 435 12.10 -4.35 -27.60
CA ASP A 435 11.66 -3.49 -26.51
C ASP A 435 10.49 -4.16 -25.78
N TYR A 436 10.40 -3.88 -24.49
CA TYR A 436 9.34 -4.39 -23.63
C TYR A 436 7.97 -3.92 -24.12
N ARG A 437 7.07 -4.88 -24.41
CA ARG A 437 5.72 -4.66 -24.94
C ARG A 437 4.78 -5.76 -24.49
N GLY A 438 4.60 -5.89 -23.19
CA GLY A 438 3.36 -6.33 -22.54
C GLY A 438 2.57 -7.50 -23.12
N HIS A 439 2.54 -8.63 -22.41
CA HIS A 439 1.80 -9.85 -22.81
C HIS A 439 2.17 -10.42 -24.19
N GLN A 440 3.29 -9.96 -24.76
CA GLN A 440 3.81 -10.49 -26.01
C GLN A 440 5.06 -11.31 -25.72
N LEU A 441 5.00 -12.58 -26.11
CA LEU A 441 6.10 -13.53 -25.92
C LEU A 441 7.45 -12.95 -26.38
N LYS A 442 7.49 -12.32 -27.56
CA LYS A 442 8.74 -11.78 -28.12
C LYS A 442 9.36 -10.66 -27.29
N SER A 443 8.56 -9.84 -26.62
CA SER A 443 9.09 -8.74 -25.81
C SER A 443 9.35 -9.12 -24.36
N GLU A 444 8.59 -10.07 -23.82
CA GLU A 444 8.58 -10.43 -22.38
C GLU A 444 9.65 -11.48 -22.04
N PHE A 445 9.93 -12.40 -22.97
CA PHE A 445 10.63 -13.63 -22.64
C PHE A 445 12.03 -13.43 -22.06
N ARG A 446 12.80 -12.47 -22.57
CA ARG A 446 14.15 -12.19 -22.03
C ARG A 446 14.10 -11.60 -20.62
N PHE A 447 13.09 -10.78 -20.32
CA PHE A 447 12.95 -10.15 -19.01
C PHE A 447 12.53 -11.18 -17.98
N LEU A 448 11.48 -11.97 -18.25
CA LEU A 448 11.02 -13.02 -17.33
C LEU A 448 12.15 -14.00 -17.01
N LEU A 449 12.90 -14.47 -18.03
CA LEU A 449 13.95 -15.47 -17.83
C LEU A 449 15.12 -14.91 -17.01
N SER A 450 15.53 -13.67 -17.28
CA SER A 450 16.61 -13.01 -16.52
C SER A 450 16.24 -12.78 -15.05
N GLN A 451 14.98 -12.46 -14.76
CA GLN A 451 14.49 -12.24 -13.40
C GLN A 451 14.45 -13.54 -12.60
N ASP A 452 13.84 -14.60 -13.15
CA ASP A 452 13.79 -15.89 -12.46
C ASP A 452 15.20 -16.45 -12.27
N ARG A 453 16.08 -16.37 -13.29
CA ARG A 453 17.49 -16.80 -13.14
C ARG A 453 18.20 -16.02 -12.03
N THR A 454 17.94 -14.71 -11.90
CA THR A 454 18.49 -13.90 -10.80
C THR A 454 18.06 -14.45 -9.45
N TYR A 455 16.76 -14.62 -9.22
CA TYR A 455 16.25 -15.09 -7.93
C TYR A 455 16.63 -16.53 -7.62
N VAL A 456 16.69 -17.40 -8.63
CA VAL A 456 17.20 -18.78 -8.50
C VAL A 456 18.68 -18.78 -8.11
N ASN A 457 19.53 -18.00 -8.78
CA ASN A 457 20.96 -17.91 -8.47
C ASN A 457 21.18 -17.39 -7.04
N VAL A 458 20.43 -16.36 -6.64
CA VAL A 458 20.49 -15.80 -5.29
C VAL A 458 19.99 -16.80 -4.24
N ALA A 459 18.90 -17.51 -4.51
CA ALA A 459 18.38 -18.53 -3.59
C ALA A 459 19.37 -19.68 -3.40
N LYS A 460 19.97 -20.19 -4.49
CA LYS A 460 21.04 -21.19 -4.44
C LYS A 460 22.23 -20.70 -3.61
N HIS A 461 22.69 -19.47 -3.86
CA HIS A 461 23.78 -18.86 -3.10
C HIS A 461 23.47 -18.73 -1.60
N CYS A 462 22.26 -18.29 -1.24
CA CYS A 462 21.83 -18.22 0.15
C CYS A 462 21.85 -19.59 0.84
N LEU A 463 21.44 -20.66 0.15
CA LEU A 463 21.45 -22.02 0.70
C LEU A 463 22.85 -22.64 0.75
N ASP A 464 23.72 -22.32 -0.21
CA ASP A 464 25.08 -22.88 -0.31
C ASP A 464 26.09 -22.16 0.60
N ALA A 465 26.00 -20.83 0.69
CA ALA A 465 27.01 -19.99 1.33
C ALA A 465 26.69 -19.64 2.80
N ARG A 466 25.47 -19.90 3.27
CA ARG A 466 25.01 -19.49 4.61
C ARG A 466 24.36 -20.66 5.36
N PRO A 467 24.37 -20.67 6.70
CA PRO A 467 23.60 -21.64 7.47
C PRO A 467 22.13 -21.57 7.10
N GLN A 468 21.50 -22.73 6.88
CA GLN A 468 20.08 -22.75 6.52
C GLN A 468 19.23 -22.13 7.65
N PRO A 469 18.38 -21.13 7.31
CA PRO A 469 17.51 -20.45 8.27
C PRO A 469 16.38 -21.36 8.79
N ASP A 470 15.67 -20.91 9.83
CA ASP A 470 14.46 -21.58 10.30
C ASP A 470 13.34 -21.48 9.25
N PHE A 471 13.25 -20.34 8.56
CA PHE A 471 12.31 -20.11 7.47
C PHE A 471 13.05 -19.61 6.23
N PHE A 472 12.86 -20.30 5.10
CA PHE A 472 13.36 -19.85 3.80
C PHE A 472 12.17 -19.70 2.86
N ALA A 473 12.03 -18.55 2.21
CA ALA A 473 11.02 -18.30 1.20
C ALA A 473 11.64 -17.76 -0.08
N VAL A 474 11.26 -18.31 -1.22
CA VAL A 474 11.58 -17.77 -2.55
C VAL A 474 10.33 -17.76 -3.40
N TYR A 475 10.14 -16.68 -4.15
CA TYR A 475 9.04 -16.49 -5.08
C TYR A 475 9.60 -16.36 -6.50
N LEU A 476 9.01 -17.08 -7.44
CA LEU A 476 9.36 -17.09 -8.86
C LEU A 476 8.11 -16.81 -9.69
N ARG A 477 8.25 -15.91 -10.67
CA ARG A 477 7.11 -15.32 -11.38
C ARG A 477 6.90 -15.87 -12.78
N GLY A 478 7.91 -16.52 -13.37
CA GLY A 478 7.89 -16.75 -14.81
C GLY A 478 6.79 -17.68 -15.32
N ILE A 479 6.21 -18.55 -14.48
CA ILE A 479 5.06 -19.38 -14.89
C ILE A 479 3.85 -18.51 -15.24
N ASP A 480 3.54 -17.48 -14.46
CA ASP A 480 2.47 -16.53 -14.75
C ASP A 480 2.73 -15.81 -16.08
N ILE A 481 3.89 -15.17 -16.22
CA ILE A 481 4.21 -14.38 -17.42
C ILE A 481 4.25 -15.24 -18.68
N ILE A 482 4.89 -16.42 -18.63
CA ILE A 482 4.93 -17.30 -19.82
C ILE A 482 3.54 -17.82 -20.17
N SER A 483 2.66 -18.00 -19.20
CA SER A 483 1.30 -18.46 -19.42
C SER A 483 0.46 -17.40 -20.12
N HIS A 484 0.49 -16.15 -19.65
CA HIS A 484 -0.14 -15.04 -20.38
C HIS A 484 0.38 -14.93 -21.83
N CYS A 485 1.70 -15.04 -22.01
CA CYS A 485 2.34 -14.85 -23.31
C CYS A 485 2.11 -16.00 -24.30
N ALA A 486 2.06 -17.24 -23.82
CA ALA A 486 2.23 -18.42 -24.66
C ALA A 486 1.15 -19.51 -24.57
N LEU A 487 0.19 -19.43 -23.62
CA LEU A 487 -0.90 -20.41 -23.57
C LEU A 487 -1.74 -20.43 -24.85
N ARG A 488 -1.86 -19.30 -25.56
CA ARG A 488 -2.54 -19.22 -26.87
C ARG A 488 -1.94 -20.13 -27.95
N TYR A 489 -0.65 -20.47 -27.86
CA TYR A 489 0.03 -21.38 -28.79
C TYR A 489 0.00 -22.84 -28.32
N SER A 490 -0.43 -23.08 -27.08
CA SER A 490 -0.36 -24.37 -26.40
C SER A 490 -1.65 -25.17 -26.60
N ASP A 491 -1.54 -26.49 -26.51
CA ASP A 491 -2.68 -27.43 -26.45
C ASP A 491 -2.94 -27.95 -25.03
N VAL A 492 -2.28 -27.37 -24.01
CA VAL A 492 -2.23 -27.90 -22.63
C VAL A 492 -3.55 -27.71 -21.88
N LEU A 493 -4.26 -26.59 -22.09
CA LEU A 493 -5.55 -26.30 -21.44
C LEU A 493 -6.73 -26.22 -22.41
N ASN A 494 -6.49 -25.92 -23.69
CA ASN A 494 -7.50 -25.75 -24.72
C ASN A 494 -6.88 -25.93 -26.12
N PRO A 495 -7.68 -26.12 -27.18
CA PRO A 495 -7.15 -26.05 -28.53
C PRO A 495 -6.52 -24.68 -28.77
N SER A 496 -5.29 -24.68 -29.29
CA SER A 496 -4.61 -23.45 -29.69
C SER A 496 -5.46 -22.67 -30.71
N VAL A 497 -5.44 -21.35 -30.58
CA VAL A 497 -6.11 -20.43 -31.51
C VAL A 497 -5.13 -19.77 -32.49
N ALA A 498 -3.85 -20.15 -32.42
CA ALA A 498 -2.78 -19.64 -33.26
C ALA A 498 -2.65 -20.44 -34.57
N ASP A 499 -1.88 -19.91 -35.52
CA ASP A 499 -1.60 -20.65 -36.76
C ASP A 499 -0.57 -21.78 -36.56
N LEU A 500 -0.46 -22.67 -37.55
CA LEU A 500 0.42 -23.85 -37.45
C LEU A 500 1.91 -23.49 -37.33
N GLU A 501 2.34 -22.34 -37.85
CA GLU A 501 3.73 -21.91 -37.75
C GLU A 501 4.02 -21.39 -36.34
N GLU A 502 3.14 -20.56 -35.79
CA GLU A 502 3.25 -20.08 -34.41
C GLU A 502 3.17 -21.22 -33.39
N ILE A 503 2.26 -22.19 -33.56
CA ILE A 503 2.18 -23.38 -32.71
C ILE A 503 3.49 -24.16 -32.76
N ARG A 504 4.08 -24.31 -33.96
CA ARG A 504 5.36 -25.02 -34.12
C ARG A 504 6.49 -24.34 -33.38
N LYS A 505 6.53 -23.01 -33.39
CA LYS A 505 7.61 -22.21 -32.77
C LYS A 505 7.45 -22.06 -31.26
N TYR A 506 6.23 -21.82 -30.79
CA TYR A 506 5.99 -21.36 -29.42
C TYR A 506 5.12 -22.31 -28.58
N GLY A 507 4.44 -23.29 -29.20
CA GLY A 507 3.50 -24.17 -28.51
C GLY A 507 4.12 -25.02 -27.40
N LYS A 508 5.46 -25.12 -27.36
CA LYS A 508 6.21 -25.83 -26.30
C LYS A 508 6.71 -24.92 -25.18
N ALA A 509 6.54 -23.61 -25.28
CA ALA A 509 7.09 -22.65 -24.33
C ALA A 509 6.61 -22.91 -22.89
N VAL A 510 5.28 -23.02 -22.69
CA VAL A 510 4.68 -23.23 -21.37
C VAL A 510 5.14 -24.56 -20.75
N GLU A 511 5.07 -25.67 -21.49
CA GLU A 511 5.49 -26.97 -20.94
C GLU A 511 6.98 -27.02 -20.60
N ARG A 512 7.84 -26.39 -21.41
CA ARG A 512 9.28 -26.32 -21.14
C ARG A 512 9.58 -25.45 -19.94
N TYR A 513 8.82 -24.38 -19.74
CA TYR A 513 8.98 -23.51 -18.57
C TYR A 513 8.56 -24.20 -17.27
N TYR A 514 7.46 -24.96 -17.27
CA TYR A 514 7.09 -25.80 -16.12
C TYR A 514 8.14 -26.88 -15.83
N ALA A 515 8.71 -27.50 -16.86
CA ALA A 515 9.80 -28.47 -16.68
C ALA A 515 11.07 -27.83 -16.10
N PHE A 516 11.41 -26.61 -16.54
CA PHE A 516 12.48 -25.81 -15.95
C PHE A 516 12.22 -25.50 -14.47
N MET A 517 10.98 -25.17 -14.09
CA MET A 517 10.62 -24.95 -12.68
C MET A 517 10.67 -26.23 -11.83
N ASP A 518 10.38 -27.40 -12.41
CA ASP A 518 10.60 -28.68 -11.74
C ASP A 518 12.09 -28.94 -11.48
N GLU A 519 12.96 -28.62 -12.44
CA GLU A 519 14.43 -28.71 -12.28
C GLU A 519 14.93 -27.76 -11.19
N VAL A 520 14.51 -26.50 -11.23
CA VAL A 520 14.82 -25.49 -10.19
C VAL A 520 14.37 -25.98 -8.82
N ALA A 521 13.15 -26.52 -8.70
CA ALA A 521 12.67 -27.10 -7.46
C ALA A 521 13.61 -28.22 -6.99
N GLY A 522 14.00 -29.15 -7.87
CA GLY A 522 14.96 -30.20 -7.56
C GLY A 522 16.31 -29.68 -7.06
N GLU A 523 16.85 -28.65 -7.71
CA GLU A 523 18.12 -28.04 -7.33
C GLU A 523 18.09 -27.34 -5.96
N LEU A 524 16.98 -26.66 -5.64
CA LEU A 524 16.79 -26.00 -4.34
C LEU A 524 16.53 -27.02 -3.23
N LEU A 525 15.70 -28.03 -3.50
CA LEU A 525 15.44 -29.15 -2.58
C LEU A 525 16.71 -29.94 -2.24
N GLY A 526 17.63 -30.06 -3.20
CA GLY A 526 18.92 -30.72 -2.98
C GLY A 526 19.89 -29.97 -2.06
N ARG A 527 19.56 -28.72 -1.69
CA ARG A 527 20.40 -27.84 -0.84
C ARG A 527 19.84 -27.60 0.56
N ILE A 528 18.61 -28.02 0.83
CA ILE A 528 18.00 -27.94 2.16
C ILE A 528 18.26 -29.21 2.97
N ASP A 529 18.28 -29.07 4.29
CA ASP A 529 18.42 -30.16 5.25
C ASP A 529 17.25 -31.16 5.11
N ASP A 530 17.52 -32.46 5.21
CA ASP A 530 16.51 -33.54 5.16
C ASP A 530 15.38 -33.39 6.19
N GLY A 531 15.61 -32.65 7.27
CA GLY A 531 14.62 -32.35 8.32
C GLY A 531 13.68 -31.19 8.01
N THR A 532 13.78 -30.59 6.81
CA THR A 532 13.03 -29.39 6.43
C THR A 532 11.65 -29.75 5.89
N THR A 533 10.62 -29.08 6.40
CA THR A 533 9.28 -29.16 5.79
C THR A 533 9.21 -28.21 4.60
N THR A 534 8.85 -28.73 3.43
CA THR A 534 8.74 -27.98 2.19
C THR A 534 7.28 -27.73 1.84
N LEU A 535 6.97 -26.49 1.46
CA LEU A 535 5.73 -26.06 0.85
C LEU A 535 6.04 -25.49 -0.55
N ILE A 536 5.39 -26.00 -1.59
CA ILE A 536 5.35 -25.40 -2.92
C ILE A 536 3.92 -24.92 -3.14
N ILE A 537 3.75 -23.62 -3.40
CA ILE A 537 2.44 -22.99 -3.51
C ILE A 537 2.33 -22.12 -4.74
N SER A 538 1.10 -21.91 -5.18
CA SER A 538 0.73 -20.87 -6.14
C SER A 538 -0.52 -20.16 -5.66
N ASP A 539 -0.61 -18.88 -6.00
CA ASP A 539 -1.72 -18.00 -5.71
C ASP A 539 -2.97 -18.29 -6.54
N HIS A 540 -2.83 -18.60 -7.83
CA HIS A 540 -3.95 -18.91 -8.74
C HIS A 540 -3.51 -19.78 -9.92
N GLY A 541 -4.47 -20.31 -10.69
CA GLY A 541 -4.23 -20.95 -11.99
C GLY A 541 -4.48 -19.99 -13.17
N PHE A 542 -4.86 -20.53 -14.33
CA PHE A 542 -5.17 -19.75 -15.54
C PHE A 542 -6.48 -20.18 -16.21
N THR A 543 -7.16 -19.22 -16.83
CA THR A 543 -8.32 -19.50 -17.68
C THR A 543 -8.31 -18.66 -18.95
N MET A 544 -8.95 -19.17 -20.00
CA MET A 544 -9.15 -18.42 -21.24
C MET A 544 -10.40 -17.56 -21.09
N GLU A 545 -10.25 -16.24 -21.00
CA GLU A 545 -11.38 -15.31 -20.88
C GLU A 545 -11.96 -14.96 -22.25
N SER A 546 -11.09 -14.87 -23.27
CA SER A 546 -11.47 -14.65 -24.66
C SER A 546 -10.54 -15.46 -25.59
N PRO A 547 -10.91 -15.72 -26.86
CA PRO A 547 -10.09 -16.54 -27.76
C PRO A 547 -8.65 -16.02 -27.92
N GLY A 548 -7.70 -16.71 -27.29
CA GLY A 548 -6.27 -16.35 -27.32
C GLY A 548 -5.83 -15.38 -26.22
N GLU A 549 -6.72 -14.95 -25.34
CA GLU A 549 -6.44 -14.15 -24.17
C GLU A 549 -6.63 -15.01 -22.92
N PHE A 550 -5.52 -15.27 -22.24
CA PHE A 550 -5.48 -16.06 -21.02
C PHE A 550 -5.17 -15.11 -19.87
N HIS A 551 -6.03 -15.09 -18.87
CA HIS A 551 -5.90 -14.24 -17.69
C HIS A 551 -6.31 -15.01 -16.44
N HIS A 552 -6.12 -14.37 -15.28
CA HIS A 552 -6.39 -14.98 -13.99
C HIS A 552 -7.40 -14.22 -13.13
N THR A 553 -8.03 -13.14 -13.61
CA THR A 553 -9.01 -12.38 -12.80
C THR A 553 -10.07 -13.28 -12.18
N ASN A 554 -10.56 -14.29 -12.93
CA ASN A 554 -11.47 -15.34 -12.43
C ASN A 554 -10.88 -16.75 -12.62
N ALA A 555 -9.56 -16.90 -12.51
CA ALA A 555 -8.87 -18.17 -12.66
C ALA A 555 -9.32 -19.22 -11.63
N PRO A 556 -9.04 -20.52 -11.90
CA PRO A 556 -9.14 -21.56 -10.91
C PRO A 556 -8.19 -21.32 -9.72
N ASP A 557 -8.45 -22.06 -8.64
CA ASP A 557 -7.60 -22.11 -7.45
C ASP A 557 -6.14 -22.46 -7.81
N GLY A 558 -5.19 -21.92 -7.04
CA GLY A 558 -3.77 -22.24 -7.19
C GLY A 558 -3.43 -23.62 -6.63
N ILE A 559 -2.13 -23.89 -6.46
CA ILE A 559 -1.64 -25.18 -5.96
C ILE A 559 -1.12 -25.10 -4.52
N LEU A 560 -1.25 -26.21 -3.79
CA LEU A 560 -0.50 -26.50 -2.59
C LEU A 560 0.09 -27.91 -2.69
N LEU A 561 1.41 -28.01 -2.58
CA LEU A 561 2.14 -29.25 -2.37
C LEU A 561 3.00 -29.10 -1.12
N ALA A 562 2.81 -30.00 -0.16
CA ALA A 562 3.59 -29.99 1.07
C ALA A 562 4.26 -31.35 1.26
N ALA A 563 5.52 -31.37 1.68
CA ALA A 563 6.25 -32.60 1.96
C ALA A 563 7.27 -32.37 3.09
N GLY A 564 7.66 -33.45 3.77
CA GLY A 564 8.66 -33.38 4.83
C GLY A 564 8.26 -34.18 6.07
N PRO A 565 9.05 -34.10 7.16
CA PRO A 565 8.86 -34.94 8.34
C PRO A 565 7.55 -34.68 9.08
N ASP A 566 7.03 -33.44 9.01
CA ASP A 566 5.81 -33.03 9.70
C ASP A 566 4.52 -33.20 8.87
N ILE A 567 4.63 -33.74 7.65
CA ILE A 567 3.54 -33.75 6.66
C ILE A 567 3.00 -35.16 6.42
N VAL A 568 1.68 -35.28 6.23
CA VAL A 568 1.03 -36.53 5.83
C VAL A 568 1.42 -36.93 4.41
N LYS A 569 1.55 -38.24 4.16
CA LYS A 569 2.00 -38.77 2.86
C LYS A 569 0.82 -39.27 2.02
N GLY A 570 0.86 -38.99 0.71
CA GLY A 570 -0.06 -39.52 -0.30
C GLY A 570 -1.51 -39.06 -0.14
N LYS A 571 -1.76 -37.90 0.48
CA LYS A 571 -3.12 -37.43 0.77
C LYS A 571 -3.48 -36.22 -0.11
N LEU A 572 -4.68 -36.25 -0.68
CA LEU A 572 -5.36 -35.07 -1.23
C LEU A 572 -6.08 -34.36 -0.09
N ILE A 573 -5.73 -33.09 0.14
CA ILE A 573 -6.35 -32.23 1.15
C ILE A 573 -7.50 -31.47 0.50
N ASP A 574 -8.62 -31.37 1.22
CA ASP A 574 -9.82 -30.72 0.72
C ASP A 574 -9.78 -29.22 1.04
N ALA A 575 -9.76 -28.39 -0.01
CA ALA A 575 -10.01 -26.96 -0.02
C ALA A 575 -9.33 -26.08 1.08
N PRO A 576 -8.00 -26.19 1.32
CA PRO A 576 -7.29 -25.12 2.03
C PRO A 576 -7.31 -23.84 1.18
N SER A 577 -7.11 -22.69 1.83
CA SER A 577 -7.09 -21.38 1.18
C SER A 577 -5.75 -20.67 1.36
N VAL A 578 -5.50 -19.65 0.54
CA VAL A 578 -4.30 -18.80 0.65
C VAL A 578 -4.13 -18.15 2.03
N TYR A 579 -5.22 -17.97 2.78
CA TYR A 579 -5.20 -17.49 4.17
C TYR A 579 -4.55 -18.47 5.14
N ASP A 580 -4.58 -19.76 4.84
CA ASP A 580 -4.18 -20.84 5.76
C ASP A 580 -2.67 -21.08 5.76
N ILE A 581 -1.91 -20.48 4.82
CA ILE A 581 -0.46 -20.68 4.71
C ILE A 581 0.29 -20.08 5.90
N ALA A 582 0.12 -18.78 6.17
CA ALA A 582 0.78 -18.12 7.29
C ALA A 582 0.56 -18.81 8.65
N PRO A 583 -0.69 -19.08 9.10
CA PRO A 583 -0.91 -19.78 10.36
C PRO A 583 -0.30 -21.19 10.37
N THR A 584 -0.29 -21.90 9.23
CA THR A 584 0.35 -23.22 9.11
C THR A 584 1.86 -23.13 9.27
N VAL A 585 2.53 -22.17 8.62
CA VAL A 585 3.98 -21.95 8.75
C VAL A 585 4.35 -21.59 10.20
N LEU A 586 3.58 -20.70 10.84
CA LEU A 586 3.81 -20.34 12.25
C LEU A 586 3.69 -21.57 13.17
N TYR A 587 2.67 -22.40 12.97
CA TYR A 587 2.51 -23.63 13.73
C TYR A 587 3.68 -24.61 13.52
N LEU A 588 4.08 -24.84 12.26
CA LEU A 588 5.20 -25.74 11.93
C LEU A 588 6.50 -25.31 12.60
N LEU A 589 6.74 -24.00 12.66
CA LEU A 589 7.92 -23.40 13.28
C LEU A 589 7.81 -23.23 14.80
N ASP A 590 6.75 -23.73 15.44
CA ASP A 590 6.52 -23.55 16.88
C ASP A 590 6.52 -22.06 17.28
N THR A 591 5.76 -21.26 16.54
CA THR A 591 5.44 -19.86 16.80
C THR A 591 3.93 -19.74 17.03
N PRO A 592 3.45 -18.93 18.01
CA PRO A 592 2.02 -18.78 18.24
C PRO A 592 1.26 -18.35 16.97
N VAL A 593 0.02 -18.81 16.83
CA VAL A 593 -0.87 -18.39 15.74
C VAL A 593 -1.78 -17.28 16.26
N ALA A 594 -1.91 -16.19 15.50
CA ALA A 594 -2.76 -15.09 15.93
C ALA A 594 -4.25 -15.39 15.71
N GLU A 595 -5.09 -14.95 16.65
CA GLU A 595 -6.55 -15.16 16.60
C GLU A 595 -7.25 -14.26 15.59
N ASP A 596 -6.62 -13.16 15.19
CA ASP A 596 -7.11 -12.20 14.20
C ASP A 596 -6.74 -12.54 12.75
N MET A 597 -5.97 -13.61 12.52
CA MET A 597 -5.75 -14.15 11.16
C MET A 597 -7.06 -14.76 10.64
N SER A 598 -7.39 -14.46 9.37
CA SER A 598 -8.61 -15.00 8.73
C SER A 598 -8.50 -16.50 8.45
N GLY A 599 -7.28 -16.99 8.21
CA GLY A 599 -7.01 -18.40 7.98
C GLY A 599 -6.77 -19.20 9.25
N SER A 600 -6.59 -20.50 9.08
CA SER A 600 -6.34 -21.46 10.12
C SER A 600 -5.22 -22.43 9.73
N VAL A 601 -4.68 -23.15 10.71
CA VAL A 601 -3.69 -24.19 10.42
C VAL A 601 -4.35 -25.31 9.59
N ILE A 602 -3.70 -25.75 8.51
CA ILE A 602 -4.16 -26.84 7.64
C ILE A 602 -3.90 -28.19 8.34
N TRP A 603 -4.72 -28.51 9.34
CA TRP A 603 -4.57 -29.69 10.19
C TRP A 603 -4.52 -31.01 9.42
N ASP A 604 -5.23 -31.06 8.29
CA ASP A 604 -5.30 -32.25 7.47
C ASP A 604 -4.01 -32.58 6.73
N CYS A 605 -3.12 -31.60 6.54
CA CYS A 605 -1.81 -31.82 5.95
C CYS A 605 -0.73 -32.16 7.00
N ILE A 606 -0.97 -31.90 8.29
CA ILE A 606 0.02 -32.15 9.35
C ILE A 606 -0.08 -33.60 9.84
N ALA A 607 1.06 -34.28 9.96
CA ALA A 607 1.14 -35.63 10.49
C ALA A 607 0.56 -35.73 11.91
N THR A 608 -0.08 -36.86 12.23
CA THR A 608 -0.72 -37.07 13.54
C THR A 608 0.28 -37.00 14.68
N ASP A 609 1.49 -37.53 14.49
CA ASP A 609 2.54 -37.50 15.51
C ASP A 609 2.99 -36.06 15.81
N THR A 610 3.17 -35.23 14.78
CA THR A 610 3.46 -33.80 14.93
C THR A 610 2.34 -33.07 15.67
N ARG A 611 1.06 -33.35 15.32
CA ARG A 611 -0.10 -32.79 16.02
C ARG A 611 -0.15 -33.17 17.50
N ASN A 612 0.24 -34.40 17.84
CA ASN A 612 0.25 -34.88 19.22
C ASN A 612 1.46 -34.35 20.01
N ALA A 613 2.56 -34.04 19.34
CA ALA A 613 3.80 -33.57 19.96
C ALA A 613 3.82 -32.06 20.23
N LYS A 614 3.15 -31.25 19.39
CA LYS A 614 3.16 -29.77 19.48
C LYS A 614 1.88 -29.23 20.12
N VAL A 615 2.02 -28.32 21.08
CA VAL A 615 0.89 -27.58 21.67
C VAL A 615 0.56 -26.37 20.80
N VAL A 616 -0.71 -26.24 20.40
CA VAL A 616 -1.18 -25.05 19.69
C VAL A 616 -1.14 -23.84 20.61
N ARG A 617 -0.24 -22.90 20.34
CA ARG A 617 -0.17 -21.62 21.06
C ARG A 617 -0.88 -20.55 20.26
N LYS A 618 -1.64 -19.70 20.95
CA LYS A 618 -2.36 -18.58 20.35
C LYS A 618 -1.99 -17.26 21.00
N VAL A 619 -2.05 -16.19 20.22
CA VAL A 619 -1.98 -14.80 20.69
C VAL A 619 -3.17 -14.03 20.09
N PRO A 620 -3.67 -12.97 20.74
CA PRO A 620 -4.79 -12.21 20.18
C PRO A 620 -4.47 -11.57 18.82
N THR A 621 -3.27 -10.99 18.69
CA THR A 621 -2.80 -10.30 17.47
C THR A 621 -1.28 -10.14 17.52
N TYR A 622 -0.65 -10.00 16.35
CA TYR A 622 0.74 -9.55 16.21
C TYR A 622 0.89 -8.03 16.06
N GLY A 623 -0.24 -7.30 16.01
CA GLY A 623 -0.29 -5.86 15.81
C GLY A 623 -0.01 -5.42 14.37
N GLY A 624 -0.09 -4.11 14.14
CA GLY A 624 0.18 -3.52 12.83
C GLY A 624 1.66 -3.56 12.42
N HIS A 625 1.89 -3.42 11.13
CA HIS A 625 3.17 -3.09 10.53
C HIS A 625 3.13 -1.61 10.11
N GLY A 626 4.21 -0.89 10.39
CA GLY A 626 4.24 0.56 10.23
C GLY A 626 4.15 0.96 8.77
N ALA A 627 2.97 1.43 8.33
CA ALA A 627 2.84 2.12 7.06
C ALA A 627 3.59 3.45 7.16
N VAL A 628 4.86 3.47 6.73
CA VAL A 628 5.67 4.69 6.78
C VAL A 628 5.32 5.55 5.58
N ALA A 629 4.94 6.79 5.87
CA ALA A 629 4.56 7.86 4.95
C ALA A 629 5.56 8.18 3.82
N ASP A 630 6.80 7.71 3.89
CA ASP A 630 7.78 7.96 2.83
C ASP A 630 7.86 6.74 1.91
N VAL A 631 7.04 6.74 0.87
CA VAL A 631 7.10 5.76 -0.23
C VAL A 631 8.07 6.25 -1.33
N SER A 632 8.72 7.41 -1.18
CA SER A 632 9.45 8.04 -2.29
C SER A 632 10.75 7.30 -2.66
N GLY A 633 10.64 6.37 -3.62
CA GLY A 633 11.76 5.78 -4.33
C GLY A 633 12.36 6.73 -5.36
N ASN A 634 13.07 6.17 -6.34
CA ASN A 634 13.48 6.93 -7.52
C ASN A 634 12.28 7.04 -8.47
N PRO A 635 11.77 8.25 -8.79
CA PRO A 635 10.63 8.44 -9.69
C PRO A 635 10.79 7.76 -11.04
N GLU A 636 12.02 7.67 -11.56
CA GLU A 636 12.31 7.06 -12.87
C GLU A 636 12.27 5.52 -12.80
N ALA A 637 12.71 4.95 -11.67
CA ALA A 637 12.60 3.50 -11.41
C ALA A 637 11.15 3.09 -11.14
N GLU A 638 10.40 3.97 -10.47
CA GLU A 638 8.96 3.81 -10.25
C GLU A 638 8.20 3.91 -11.58
N GLU A 639 8.54 4.86 -12.44
CA GLU A 639 7.97 5.01 -13.78
C GLU A 639 8.26 3.79 -14.67
N GLU A 640 9.50 3.29 -14.72
CA GLU A 640 9.84 2.09 -15.51
C GLU A 640 9.13 0.83 -14.98
N MET A 641 8.93 0.71 -13.66
CA MET A 641 8.15 -0.39 -13.07
C MET A 641 6.65 -0.25 -13.30
N VAL A 642 6.11 0.97 -13.25
CA VAL A 642 4.72 1.23 -13.64
C VAL A 642 4.53 0.95 -15.12
N GLU A 643 5.48 1.32 -15.97
CA GLU A 643 5.48 0.92 -17.38
C GLU A 643 5.55 -0.60 -17.52
N HIS A 644 6.37 -1.28 -16.73
CA HIS A 644 6.46 -2.74 -16.73
C HIS A 644 5.11 -3.37 -16.32
N LEU A 645 4.51 -2.92 -15.22
CA LEU A 645 3.20 -3.37 -14.73
C LEU A 645 2.07 -3.04 -15.72
N ARG A 646 2.08 -1.84 -16.33
CA ARG A 646 1.13 -1.43 -17.36
C ARG A 646 1.28 -2.26 -18.62
N ALA A 647 2.50 -2.58 -19.03
CA ALA A 647 2.69 -3.48 -20.16
C ALA A 647 2.31 -4.93 -19.79
N LEU A 648 2.57 -5.43 -18.58
CA LEU A 648 1.98 -6.70 -18.11
C LEU A 648 0.44 -6.66 -17.98
N GLY A 649 -0.23 -5.60 -18.44
CA GLY A 649 -1.68 -5.44 -18.37
C GLY A 649 -2.24 -5.46 -16.94
N TYR A 650 -1.38 -5.36 -15.94
CA TYR A 650 -1.76 -5.21 -14.54
C TYR A 650 -2.29 -3.81 -14.25
N LEU A 651 -1.98 -2.84 -15.12
CA LEU A 651 -2.48 -1.46 -15.06
C LEU A 651 -3.12 -1.09 -16.41
N ASN A 652 -4.28 -0.45 -16.38
CA ASN A 652 -5.05 -0.04 -17.57
C ASN A 652 -4.67 1.34 -18.11
#